data_AF-A0A1U8KG53-F1
#
_entry.id   AF-A0A1U8KG53-F1
#
_cell.length_a   1.000
_cell.length_b   1.000
_cell.length_c   1.000
_cell.angle_alpha   90.00
_cell.angle_beta   90.00
_cell.angle_gamma   90.00
#
_symmetry.space_group_name_H-M   'P 1'
#
loop_
_entity.id
_entity.type
_entity.pdbx_description
1 polymer ?
#
loop_
_entity_poly.entity_id
_entity_poly.type
_entity_poly.pdbx_seq_one_letter_code
_entity_poly.pdbx_strand_id
1 'polypeptide(L)'
;MTSSSSELALLLLSLSFMMLGVAASQSNNTRAEVCGRQAGGALCPNGLCCSQFGMCGSTSDYCGSGCQSQCSGNDIGSIITQHLFNNMLKYLNDSRCPGNGFYTYSAFITAARSFNGFGTTGDLTTRKRELAAFLAQTSHETTGGWPSAPDGPYAWGYCFIREQNNNQAYCLPGVWPCPRGRLYYGRGPFQLAYNFNYGPAGRDIGVDLINNPDLVATNPTISFKTAIWFWMTPQGNKPSSHNVLVGQWTPSAAERDAGWLPGYGIITNIINGELECGHGPDDRVADRIGFYRRYCDILGVSYGSNLDCYNQRPHTSGRSQRSPSQLYEKCRDAVFTCGNISIGYPFSGGDREPECGHPNLELRCDFTNTTKIEIVGIKYKVLDIHQESRILRIARENFINNGSCRPQIPIQDSILNSEPFVPGSRNTNLTLLYDCQSSSSLGIFPCNSSNYNNVSITTDNIRGDGCSANVRVPVLQSSWERFRNKTLDLEEALETGFEVLWEEDMEACGKCNASGGSCGFNDSNNQTVCYCPSGFESSSHTNKCHRSHLPPSPAYTKNNNNTKGGSKSKLKLAPILTGLTVAGIVLVFPVCFIVLRFKGKSLSNYLQGKINDDARIEAFITKFGLFAPKRYSYEEIKKMTNKFNDKLGQGGFGSVYKGKLPDGHLVAVKFLSEMKGNGEDFMNEVASISRTSHVNIVTLLGFCFERSKRALIYEFMPKGSLDKFIYGQGSDNQSRQLEWVTLYDIALGIARGLEYLHQGCNTRILHFDIKPHNLLLDENFCPKISDFGLSKLCEGKKSIVSMTGARGTAGYIAPEVFFRNLGGVSNKSDVYSYGMMVLEMVGGRKNVNVEASRTSEIYFPSWIYKHLDQSSNLNINEEVTEEEAEITRKLIAVSLWCIQTNPLDRPSMTRVLEMLQGSIQSLELPPRPT
;
A
#
# COMPACT_ATOMS: atom_id res chain seq x y z
N MET A 1 -23.95 28.23 -92.42
CA MET A 1 -24.16 27.02 -93.23
C MET A 1 -22.80 26.37 -93.42
N THR A 2 -22.51 25.36 -92.58
CA THR A 2 -22.58 23.93 -92.98
C THR A 2 -21.43 23.62 -93.94
N SER A 3 -20.55 22.65 -93.72
CA SER A 3 -20.76 21.36 -93.11
C SER A 3 -19.42 20.61 -93.04
N SER A 4 -19.41 19.60 -92.19
CA SER A 4 -18.76 18.32 -92.41
C SER A 4 -17.23 18.30 -92.55
N SER A 5 -16.54 18.21 -91.41
CA SER A 5 -15.32 17.38 -91.27
C SER A 5 -14.80 17.29 -89.82
N SER A 6 -15.66 17.00 -88.84
CA SER A 6 -15.23 16.75 -87.45
C SER A 6 -15.96 15.61 -86.72
N GLU A 7 -16.58 14.65 -87.44
CA GLU A 7 -17.26 13.50 -86.79
C GLU A 7 -16.48 12.17 -86.81
N LEU A 8 -15.29 12.09 -87.42
CA LEU A 8 -14.47 10.86 -87.36
C LEU A 8 -13.30 10.87 -86.35
N ALA A 9 -13.00 12.01 -85.73
CA ALA A 9 -11.97 12.09 -84.69
C ALA A 9 -12.51 11.83 -83.26
N LEU A 10 -13.83 11.88 -83.04
CA LEU A 10 -14.44 11.63 -81.73
C LEU A 10 -14.67 10.14 -81.40
N LEU A 11 -14.66 9.24 -82.39
CA LEU A 11 -14.90 7.82 -82.14
C LEU A 11 -13.64 7.05 -81.68
N LEU A 12 -12.43 7.51 -82.04
CA LEU A 12 -11.18 6.86 -81.63
C LEU A 12 -10.63 7.31 -80.26
N LEU A 13 -11.23 8.32 -79.63
CA LEU A 13 -10.95 8.72 -78.24
C LEU A 13 -11.92 8.08 -77.22
N SER A 14 -12.96 7.38 -77.67
CA SER A 14 -13.97 6.77 -76.79
C SER A 14 -13.67 5.32 -76.39
N LEU A 15 -12.73 4.64 -77.05
CA LEU A 15 -12.40 3.23 -76.80
C LEU A 15 -11.20 3.00 -75.86
N SER A 16 -10.48 4.05 -75.46
CA SER A 16 -9.45 3.98 -74.40
C SER A 16 -9.99 4.32 -73.00
N PHE A 17 -11.23 4.82 -72.88
CA PHE A 17 -11.85 5.15 -71.58
C PHE A 17 -12.81 4.07 -71.02
N MET A 18 -13.13 3.01 -71.79
CA MET A 18 -14.08 1.96 -71.35
C MET A 18 -13.44 0.70 -70.73
N MET A 19 -12.11 0.64 -70.57
CA MET A 19 -11.39 -0.46 -69.88
C MET A 19 -10.70 -0.03 -68.58
N LEU A 20 -11.18 1.03 -67.93
CA LEU A 20 -10.81 1.42 -66.56
C LEU A 20 -12.02 1.76 -65.66
N GLY A 21 -13.24 1.39 -66.11
CA GLY A 21 -14.50 1.76 -65.47
C GLY A 21 -15.30 0.62 -64.85
N VAL A 22 -14.70 -0.55 -64.56
CA VAL A 22 -15.36 -1.65 -63.81
C VAL A 22 -14.39 -2.24 -62.78
N ALA A 23 -13.99 -1.43 -61.80
CA ALA A 23 -13.51 -1.87 -60.48
C ALA A 23 -13.60 -0.74 -59.43
N ALA A 24 -14.52 0.22 -59.60
CA ALA A 24 -14.71 1.33 -58.66
C ALA A 24 -16.19 1.48 -58.31
N SER A 25 -16.73 0.49 -57.61
CA SER A 25 -17.96 0.64 -56.83
C SER A 25 -17.82 -0.17 -55.55
N GLN A 26 -16.92 0.30 -54.68
CA GLN A 26 -16.96 0.17 -53.22
C GLN A 26 -15.71 0.85 -52.64
N SER A 27 -15.64 2.17 -52.68
CA SER A 27 -14.83 2.90 -51.71
C SER A 27 -15.70 3.96 -51.04
N ASN A 28 -15.84 3.78 -49.72
CA ASN A 28 -16.49 4.73 -48.84
C ASN A 28 -15.86 6.12 -48.98
N ASN A 29 -16.71 7.15 -48.90
CA ASN A 29 -16.32 8.53 -48.61
C ASN A 29 -15.27 8.57 -47.49
N THR A 30 -13.99 8.73 -47.82
CA THR A 30 -12.97 9.15 -46.85
C THR A 30 -12.99 10.66 -46.78
N ARG A 31 -13.73 11.20 -45.81
CA ARG A 31 -13.48 12.58 -45.35
C ARG A 31 -12.04 12.62 -44.85
N ALA A 32 -11.25 13.56 -45.35
CA ALA A 32 -9.90 13.76 -44.87
C ALA A 32 -9.94 14.13 -43.37
N GLU A 33 -9.27 13.32 -42.54
CA GLU A 33 -9.31 13.45 -41.09
C GLU A 33 -8.41 14.61 -40.63
N VAL A 34 -8.92 15.41 -39.70
CA VAL A 34 -8.25 16.63 -39.19
C VAL A 34 -7.49 16.30 -37.91
N CYS A 35 -6.22 16.70 -37.82
CA CYS A 35 -5.35 16.52 -36.65
C CYS A 35 -4.61 17.83 -36.29
N GLY A 36 -3.84 17.83 -35.21
CA GLY A 36 -3.00 18.97 -34.81
C GLY A 36 -3.75 20.12 -34.13
N ARG A 37 -3.17 21.31 -34.12
CA ARG A 37 -3.68 22.50 -33.42
C ARG A 37 -5.09 22.88 -33.85
N GLN A 38 -5.43 22.62 -35.11
CA GLN A 38 -6.73 22.86 -35.74
C GLN A 38 -7.82 21.93 -35.17
N ALA A 39 -7.44 20.83 -34.53
CA ALA A 39 -8.32 19.83 -33.93
C ALA A 39 -8.03 19.64 -32.43
N GLY A 40 -7.63 20.71 -31.72
CA GLY A 40 -7.37 20.64 -30.27
C GLY A 40 -6.21 19.73 -29.87
N GLY A 41 -5.26 19.49 -30.78
CA GLY A 41 -4.15 18.56 -30.57
C GLY A 41 -4.45 17.11 -30.93
N ALA A 42 -5.59 16.82 -31.57
CA ALA A 42 -5.94 15.47 -32.00
C ALA A 42 -4.83 14.83 -32.85
N LEU A 43 -4.50 13.56 -32.56
CA LEU A 43 -3.55 12.79 -33.35
C LEU A 43 -4.25 12.14 -34.53
N CYS A 44 -3.51 11.96 -35.61
CA CYS A 44 -4.03 11.27 -36.78
C CYS A 44 -4.12 9.76 -36.49
N PRO A 45 -5.21 9.07 -36.81
CA PRO A 45 -5.32 7.63 -36.57
C PRO A 45 -4.34 6.84 -37.45
N ASN A 46 -4.11 5.58 -37.07
CA ASN A 46 -3.20 4.65 -37.75
C ASN A 46 -1.72 5.10 -37.82
N GLY A 47 -1.31 6.10 -37.03
CA GLY A 47 0.07 6.56 -36.99
C GLY A 47 0.46 7.46 -38.17
N LEU A 48 -0.52 8.02 -38.89
CA LEU A 48 -0.28 8.95 -39.99
C LEU A 48 0.31 10.27 -39.48
N CYS A 49 1.16 10.90 -40.25
CA CYS A 49 1.71 12.21 -39.91
C CYS A 49 0.61 13.28 -39.92
N CYS A 50 0.65 14.19 -38.95
CA CYS A 50 -0.17 15.40 -38.97
C CYS A 50 0.58 16.48 -39.72
N SER A 51 0.09 16.84 -40.91
CA SER A 51 0.69 17.92 -41.67
C SER A 51 0.66 19.26 -40.92
N GLN A 52 1.45 20.22 -41.39
CA GLN A 52 1.42 21.62 -40.91
C GLN A 52 0.02 22.27 -40.99
N PHE A 53 -0.86 21.74 -41.83
CA PHE A 53 -2.22 22.22 -42.05
C PHE A 53 -3.27 21.46 -41.24
N GLY A 54 -2.85 20.47 -40.45
CA GLY A 54 -3.75 19.73 -39.56
C GLY A 54 -4.50 18.61 -40.27
N MET A 55 -3.84 17.92 -41.20
CA MET A 55 -4.43 16.81 -41.96
C MET A 55 -3.63 15.53 -41.76
N CYS A 56 -4.32 14.39 -41.73
CA CYS A 56 -3.71 13.07 -41.59
C CYS A 56 -3.14 12.57 -42.93
N GLY A 57 -1.89 12.13 -42.98
CA GLY A 57 -1.34 11.46 -44.17
C GLY A 57 0.06 10.89 -43.99
N SER A 58 0.54 10.13 -44.98
CA SER A 58 1.80 9.36 -44.89
C SER A 58 2.89 9.82 -45.86
N THR A 59 2.63 10.84 -46.69
CA THR A 59 3.64 11.34 -47.65
C THR A 59 4.53 12.41 -47.02
N SER A 60 5.60 12.80 -47.71
CA SER A 60 6.49 13.89 -47.29
C SER A 60 5.77 15.22 -47.03
N ASP A 61 4.61 15.45 -47.63
CA ASP A 61 3.83 16.67 -47.43
C ASP A 61 3.13 16.69 -46.06
N TYR A 62 2.92 15.52 -45.48
CA TYR A 62 2.33 15.34 -44.15
C TYR A 62 3.40 15.11 -43.09
N CYS A 63 4.48 14.38 -43.44
CA CYS A 63 5.55 13.97 -42.53
C CYS A 63 6.78 14.88 -42.56
N GLY A 64 6.88 15.79 -43.53
CA GLY A 64 8.05 16.63 -43.75
C GLY A 64 8.07 17.89 -42.87
N SER A 65 8.69 18.95 -43.40
CA SER A 65 8.83 20.23 -42.70
C SER A 65 7.48 20.82 -42.31
N GLY A 66 7.34 21.22 -41.05
CA GLY A 66 6.10 21.78 -40.49
C GLY A 66 5.10 20.75 -39.98
N CYS A 67 5.37 19.45 -40.09
CA CYS A 67 4.53 18.43 -39.47
C CYS A 67 4.33 18.67 -37.96
N GLN A 68 3.10 18.51 -37.49
CA GLN A 68 2.68 18.84 -36.13
C GLN A 68 2.77 17.65 -35.16
N SER A 69 2.59 16.41 -35.64
CA SER A 69 2.68 15.18 -34.82
C SER A 69 2.90 13.94 -35.69
N GLN A 70 3.49 12.88 -35.15
CA GLN A 70 3.73 11.60 -35.86
C GLN A 70 4.63 11.75 -37.12
N CYS A 71 5.54 12.73 -37.11
CA CYS A 71 6.25 13.25 -38.28
C CYS A 71 7.44 12.42 -38.79
N SER A 72 8.01 11.61 -37.92
CA SER A 72 9.14 10.76 -38.29
C SER A 72 8.67 9.32 -38.20
N GLY A 73 9.12 8.47 -39.12
CA GLY A 73 8.93 7.01 -39.07
C GLY A 73 9.50 6.31 -37.81
N ASN A 74 9.80 7.07 -36.76
CA ASN A 74 10.08 6.66 -35.39
C ASN A 74 8.79 6.31 -34.61
N ASP A 75 7.88 5.58 -35.25
CA ASP A 75 6.75 4.97 -34.57
C ASP A 75 7.24 3.87 -33.61
N ILE A 76 6.52 3.59 -32.53
CA ILE A 76 6.91 2.53 -31.60
C ILE A 76 7.01 1.15 -32.29
N GLY A 77 6.23 0.93 -33.37
CA GLY A 77 6.32 -0.28 -34.19
C GLY A 77 7.68 -0.49 -34.87
N SER A 78 8.54 0.53 -34.95
CA SER A 78 9.92 0.40 -35.46
C SER A 78 10.87 -0.28 -34.47
N ILE A 79 10.54 -0.32 -33.17
CA ILE A 79 11.38 -0.96 -32.13
C ILE A 79 10.77 -2.26 -31.60
N ILE A 80 9.47 -2.49 -31.81
CA ILE A 80 8.80 -3.74 -31.44
C ILE A 80 7.85 -4.19 -32.56
N THR A 81 8.24 -5.27 -33.23
CA THR A 81 7.38 -5.95 -34.20
C THR A 81 6.42 -6.89 -33.49
N GLN A 82 5.37 -7.33 -34.18
CA GLN A 82 4.45 -8.33 -33.63
C GLN A 82 5.17 -9.63 -33.23
N HIS A 83 6.18 -10.04 -33.99
CA HIS A 83 6.99 -11.21 -33.66
C HIS A 83 7.78 -10.99 -32.36
N LEU A 84 8.41 -9.83 -32.20
CA LEU A 84 9.13 -9.50 -30.95
C LEU A 84 8.17 -9.39 -29.76
N PHE A 85 7.02 -8.75 -29.92
CA PHE A 85 5.99 -8.68 -28.88
C PHE A 85 5.56 -10.07 -28.42
N ASN A 86 5.24 -10.97 -29.35
CA ASN A 86 4.86 -12.34 -29.04
C ASN A 86 6.01 -13.15 -28.43
N ASN A 87 7.27 -12.89 -28.81
CA ASN A 87 8.41 -13.58 -28.21
C ASN A 87 8.69 -13.09 -26.77
N MET A 88 8.55 -11.79 -26.52
CA MET A 88 8.66 -11.21 -25.19
C MET A 88 7.53 -11.75 -24.31
N LEU A 89 6.28 -11.74 -24.77
CA LEU A 89 5.11 -12.20 -24.03
C LEU A 89 4.70 -13.64 -24.41
N LYS A 90 5.67 -14.56 -24.43
CA LYS A 90 5.56 -15.89 -25.07
C LYS A 90 4.33 -16.71 -24.66
N TYR A 91 3.98 -16.69 -23.37
CA TYR A 91 2.88 -17.48 -22.82
C TYR A 91 1.61 -16.68 -22.51
N LEU A 92 1.49 -15.43 -23.01
CA LEU A 92 0.32 -14.58 -22.73
C LEU A 92 -1.02 -15.22 -23.17
N ASN A 93 -0.98 -16.04 -24.23
CA ASN A 93 -2.13 -16.78 -24.78
C ASN A 93 -2.13 -18.27 -24.43
N ASP A 94 -1.36 -18.69 -23.41
CA ASP A 94 -1.44 -20.06 -22.92
C ASP A 94 -2.83 -20.30 -22.32
N SER A 95 -3.37 -21.50 -22.52
CA SER A 95 -4.67 -21.92 -21.96
C SER A 95 -4.78 -21.79 -20.43
N ARG A 96 -3.64 -21.79 -19.72
CA ARG A 96 -3.58 -21.61 -18.27
C ARG A 96 -3.74 -20.15 -17.84
N CYS A 97 -3.58 -19.21 -18.76
CA CYS A 97 -3.69 -17.79 -18.47
C CYS A 97 -5.13 -17.29 -18.61
N PRO A 98 -5.73 -16.72 -17.54
CA PRO A 98 -7.08 -16.14 -17.63
C PRO A 98 -7.22 -15.02 -18.65
N GLY A 99 -6.11 -14.35 -19.00
CA GLY A 99 -6.06 -13.29 -20.01
C GLY A 99 -5.92 -13.77 -21.45
N ASN A 100 -5.95 -15.09 -21.71
CA ASN A 100 -5.73 -15.65 -23.04
C ASN A 100 -6.63 -15.01 -24.10
N GLY A 101 -6.01 -14.44 -25.15
CA GLY A 101 -6.66 -13.79 -26.28
C GLY A 101 -6.98 -12.31 -26.07
N PHE A 102 -6.77 -11.76 -24.86
CA PHE A 102 -7.12 -10.37 -24.56
C PHE A 102 -6.07 -9.36 -25.03
N TYR A 103 -4.82 -9.53 -24.61
CA TYR A 103 -3.74 -8.58 -24.93
C TYR A 103 -3.16 -8.85 -26.33
N THR A 104 -3.40 -7.92 -27.25
CA THR A 104 -2.94 -8.04 -28.64
C THR A 104 -1.90 -6.98 -28.99
N TYR A 105 -1.02 -7.31 -29.92
CA TYR A 105 -0.03 -6.37 -30.47
C TYR A 105 -0.71 -5.11 -31.05
N SER A 106 -1.82 -5.28 -31.77
CA SER A 106 -2.56 -4.14 -32.35
C SER A 106 -3.13 -3.21 -31.29
N ALA A 107 -3.65 -3.76 -30.18
CA ALA A 107 -4.13 -2.95 -29.05
C ALA A 107 -2.98 -2.17 -28.39
N PHE A 108 -1.82 -2.80 -28.19
CA PHE A 108 -0.63 -2.15 -27.66
C PHE A 108 -0.16 -0.99 -28.55
N ILE A 109 0.01 -1.22 -29.86
CA ILE A 109 0.45 -0.18 -30.80
C ILE A 109 -0.56 0.98 -30.86
N THR A 110 -1.85 0.68 -30.89
CA THR A 110 -2.90 1.70 -30.91
C THR A 110 -2.88 2.56 -29.64
N ALA A 111 -2.70 1.93 -28.48
CA ALA A 111 -2.59 2.65 -27.22
C ALA A 111 -1.32 3.50 -27.15
N ALA A 112 -0.16 2.94 -27.50
CA ALA A 112 1.13 3.63 -27.50
C ALA A 112 1.14 4.89 -28.37
N ARG A 113 0.53 4.83 -29.57
CA ARG A 113 0.39 5.99 -30.45
C ARG A 113 -0.46 7.12 -29.86
N SER A 114 -1.23 6.87 -28.80
CA SER A 114 -2.00 7.92 -28.11
C SER A 114 -1.17 8.75 -27.13
N PHE A 115 0.09 8.38 -26.86
CA PHE A 115 0.96 9.06 -25.89
C PHE A 115 2.25 9.54 -26.56
N ASN A 116 2.34 10.84 -26.78
CA ASN A 116 3.54 11.43 -27.36
C ASN A 116 4.77 11.19 -26.46
N GLY A 117 5.87 10.74 -27.04
CA GLY A 117 7.13 10.47 -26.35
C GLY A 117 7.35 9.01 -25.94
N PHE A 118 6.28 8.25 -25.66
CA PHE A 118 6.41 6.85 -25.22
C PHE A 118 7.05 5.97 -26.30
N GLY A 119 8.26 5.45 -26.04
CA GLY A 119 9.01 4.64 -26.99
C GLY A 119 9.50 5.41 -28.23
N THR A 120 9.39 6.74 -28.22
CA THR A 120 9.81 7.63 -29.33
C THR A 120 10.78 8.73 -28.89
N THR A 121 11.00 8.90 -27.58
CA THR A 121 11.94 9.88 -27.02
C THR A 121 13.34 9.29 -26.84
N GLY A 122 14.38 10.05 -27.21
CA GLY A 122 15.78 9.66 -27.08
C GLY A 122 16.31 8.81 -28.24
N ASP A 123 17.53 8.31 -28.10
CA ASP A 123 18.16 7.45 -29.11
C ASP A 123 17.53 6.04 -29.15
N LEU A 124 17.91 5.24 -30.15
CA LEU A 124 17.35 3.88 -30.32
C LEU A 124 17.52 3.00 -29.07
N THR A 125 18.65 3.14 -28.37
CA THR A 125 18.93 2.40 -27.14
C THR A 125 17.98 2.81 -26.02
N THR A 126 17.77 4.11 -25.83
CA THR A 126 16.86 4.68 -24.83
C THR A 126 15.43 4.23 -25.09
N ARG A 127 14.97 4.33 -26.35
CA ARG A 127 13.63 3.89 -26.76
C ARG A 127 13.39 2.40 -26.51
N LYS A 128 14.36 1.55 -26.87
CA LYS A 128 14.31 0.10 -26.59
C LYS A 128 14.34 -0.20 -25.09
N ARG A 129 15.13 0.54 -24.31
CA ARG A 129 15.23 0.37 -22.86
C ARG A 129 13.93 0.79 -22.17
N GLU A 130 13.31 1.88 -22.61
CA GLU A 130 11.99 2.31 -22.14
C GLU A 130 10.94 1.23 -22.38
N LEU A 131 10.88 0.71 -23.60
CA LEU A 131 9.98 -0.38 -23.95
C LEU A 131 10.22 -1.63 -23.08
N ALA A 132 11.48 -2.04 -22.91
CA ALA A 132 11.85 -3.17 -22.07
C ALA A 132 11.38 -2.98 -20.62
N ALA A 133 11.61 -1.79 -20.06
CA ALA A 133 11.25 -1.46 -18.69
C ALA A 133 9.72 -1.41 -18.49
N PHE A 134 8.99 -0.78 -19.40
CA PHE A 134 7.53 -0.74 -19.36
C PHE A 134 6.93 -2.14 -19.40
N LEU A 135 7.35 -2.96 -20.37
CA LEU A 135 6.87 -4.33 -20.51
C LEU A 135 7.26 -5.20 -19.31
N ALA A 136 8.44 -4.98 -18.72
CA ALA A 136 8.89 -5.73 -17.56
C ALA A 136 8.07 -5.43 -16.30
N GLN A 137 7.84 -4.15 -16.00
CA GLN A 137 7.03 -3.77 -14.84
C GLN A 137 5.60 -4.32 -14.98
N THR A 138 4.99 -4.12 -16.15
CA THR A 138 3.64 -4.62 -16.41
C THR A 138 3.55 -6.15 -16.47
N SER A 139 4.63 -6.82 -16.90
CA SER A 139 4.69 -8.29 -16.87
C SER A 139 4.71 -8.82 -15.44
N HIS A 140 5.42 -8.16 -14.52
CA HIS A 140 5.41 -8.51 -13.10
C HIS A 140 4.01 -8.38 -12.50
N GLU A 141 3.33 -7.24 -12.72
CA GLU A 141 1.98 -6.99 -12.20
C GLU A 141 0.95 -8.04 -12.66
N THR A 142 1.21 -8.70 -13.80
CA THR A 142 0.28 -9.63 -14.44
C THR A 142 0.87 -11.03 -14.61
N THR A 143 1.93 -11.35 -13.87
CA THR A 143 2.69 -12.59 -14.06
C THR A 143 1.87 -13.82 -13.66
N GLY A 144 1.91 -14.84 -14.50
CA GLY A 144 1.48 -16.21 -14.17
C GLY A 144 2.66 -17.14 -13.98
N GLY A 145 3.89 -16.61 -13.88
CA GLY A 145 5.11 -17.39 -13.80
C GLY A 145 5.33 -18.02 -12.43
N TRP A 146 5.94 -19.20 -12.44
CA TRP A 146 6.44 -19.89 -11.24
C TRP A 146 7.87 -20.38 -11.51
N PRO A 147 8.66 -20.75 -10.47
CA PRO A 147 10.09 -21.03 -10.63
C PRO A 147 10.44 -22.11 -11.68
N SER A 148 9.56 -23.08 -11.90
CA SER A 148 9.73 -24.18 -12.87
C SER A 148 8.84 -24.04 -14.12
N ALA A 149 8.36 -22.84 -14.41
CA ALA A 149 7.50 -22.61 -15.57
C ALA A 149 8.25 -22.88 -16.90
N PRO A 150 7.56 -23.33 -17.96
CA PRO A 150 8.15 -23.44 -19.30
C PRO A 150 8.84 -22.14 -19.74
N ASP A 151 10.09 -22.25 -20.22
CA ASP A 151 10.99 -21.12 -20.54
C ASP A 151 11.29 -20.15 -19.37
N GLY A 152 11.06 -20.60 -18.13
CA GLY A 152 11.28 -19.84 -16.90
C GLY A 152 10.14 -18.87 -16.55
N PRO A 153 10.14 -18.34 -15.32
CA PRO A 153 9.05 -17.48 -14.82
C PRO A 153 8.87 -16.21 -15.66
N TYR A 154 9.95 -15.69 -16.25
CA TYR A 154 9.93 -14.40 -16.97
C TYR A 154 9.37 -14.48 -18.41
N ALA A 155 8.88 -15.64 -18.84
CA ALA A 155 8.14 -15.81 -20.10
C ALA A 155 6.62 -15.68 -19.93
N TRP A 156 6.14 -15.50 -18.69
CA TRP A 156 4.75 -15.63 -18.26
C TRP A 156 4.09 -14.31 -17.83
N GLY A 157 4.59 -13.17 -18.32
CA GLY A 157 3.94 -11.88 -18.14
C GLY A 157 2.61 -11.81 -18.89
N TYR A 158 1.71 -10.89 -18.49
CA TYR A 158 0.42 -10.65 -19.14
C TYR A 158 -0.55 -11.83 -19.06
N CYS A 159 -0.38 -12.71 -18.08
CA CYS A 159 -1.25 -13.87 -17.85
C CYS A 159 -2.60 -13.47 -17.24
N PHE A 160 -2.61 -12.41 -16.41
CA PHE A 160 -3.81 -11.90 -15.74
C PHE A 160 -4.24 -10.52 -16.26
N ILE A 161 -5.55 -10.25 -16.21
CA ILE A 161 -6.13 -8.93 -16.54
C ILE A 161 -6.62 -8.21 -15.27
N ARG A 162 -7.11 -8.96 -14.29
CA ARG A 162 -7.74 -8.44 -13.07
C ARG A 162 -6.98 -8.93 -11.85
N GLU A 163 -7.01 -8.11 -10.82
CA GLU A 163 -6.51 -8.46 -9.49
C GLU A 163 -7.20 -9.74 -8.99
N GLN A 164 -6.42 -10.63 -8.39
CA GLN A 164 -6.93 -11.91 -7.91
C GLN A 164 -7.50 -11.76 -6.49
N ASN A 165 -8.64 -12.42 -6.23
CA ASN A 165 -9.21 -12.59 -4.88
C ASN A 165 -9.59 -11.28 -4.15
N ASN A 166 -10.14 -10.27 -4.84
CA ASN A 166 -10.52 -9.01 -4.21
C ASN A 166 -11.95 -8.54 -4.54
N ASN A 167 -12.76 -8.36 -3.49
CA ASN A 167 -14.12 -7.82 -3.57
C ASN A 167 -14.24 -6.41 -2.94
N GLN A 168 -13.11 -5.78 -2.60
CA GLN A 168 -13.11 -4.40 -2.14
C GLN A 168 -13.46 -3.46 -3.30
N ALA A 169 -14.22 -2.42 -2.98
CA ALA A 169 -14.59 -1.42 -3.96
C ALA A 169 -13.40 -0.57 -4.43
N TYR A 170 -12.29 -0.55 -3.68
CA TYR A 170 -11.17 0.37 -3.93
C TYR A 170 -11.67 1.80 -4.15
N CYS A 171 -12.65 2.18 -3.36
CA CYS A 171 -13.29 3.46 -3.42
C CYS A 171 -12.89 4.22 -2.17
N LEU A 172 -12.28 5.39 -2.34
CA LEU A 172 -12.13 6.39 -1.30
C LEU A 172 -13.11 7.53 -1.59
N PRO A 173 -14.28 7.55 -0.93
CA PRO A 173 -15.24 8.63 -1.08
C PRO A 173 -14.59 9.93 -0.57
N GLY A 174 -14.57 10.98 -1.41
CA GLY A 174 -14.00 12.29 -1.05
C GLY A 174 -12.98 12.83 -2.06
N VAL A 175 -12.25 11.95 -2.75
CA VAL A 175 -11.25 12.37 -3.76
C VAL A 175 -11.81 12.30 -5.18
N TRP A 176 -12.52 11.22 -5.52
CA TRP A 176 -13.21 11.01 -6.80
C TRP A 176 -14.56 10.29 -6.58
N PRO A 177 -15.58 10.46 -7.45
CA PRO A 177 -16.87 9.80 -7.26
C PRO A 177 -16.73 8.28 -7.20
N CYS A 178 -17.60 7.63 -6.43
CA CYS A 178 -17.77 6.18 -6.42
C CYS A 178 -19.22 5.82 -6.73
N PRO A 179 -19.58 5.68 -8.01
CA PRO A 179 -20.91 5.26 -8.41
C PRO A 179 -21.24 3.88 -7.84
N ARG A 180 -22.49 3.71 -7.40
CA ARG A 180 -22.95 2.46 -6.78
C ARG A 180 -22.71 1.27 -7.70
N GLY A 181 -22.22 0.16 -7.12
CA GLY A 181 -21.96 -1.08 -7.84
C GLY A 181 -20.71 -1.07 -8.72
N ARG A 182 -19.89 -0.01 -8.68
CA ARG A 182 -18.60 0.05 -9.38
C ARG A 182 -17.45 -0.28 -8.42
N LEU A 183 -16.52 -1.09 -8.90
CA LEU A 183 -15.35 -1.55 -8.16
C LEU A 183 -14.08 -1.12 -8.90
N TYR A 184 -13.10 -0.60 -8.19
CA TYR A 184 -11.86 -0.05 -8.72
C TYR A 184 -10.62 -0.87 -8.34
N TYR A 185 -10.77 -2.19 -8.21
CA TYR A 185 -9.64 -3.11 -8.02
C TYR A 185 -8.69 -3.11 -9.21
N GLY A 186 -7.51 -3.71 -9.05
CA GLY A 186 -6.47 -3.75 -10.06
C GLY A 186 -6.97 -4.30 -11.41
N ARG A 187 -6.85 -3.51 -12.49
CA ARG A 187 -7.12 -3.96 -13.85
C ARG A 187 -6.02 -3.56 -14.83
N GLY A 188 -5.88 -4.36 -15.87
CA GLY A 188 -4.96 -4.13 -16.98
C GLY A 188 -3.49 -4.37 -16.63
N PRO A 189 -2.57 -3.99 -17.54
CA PRO A 189 -1.14 -4.30 -17.42
C PRO A 189 -0.46 -3.71 -16.19
N PHE A 190 -0.97 -2.61 -15.66
CA PHE A 190 -0.42 -1.92 -14.50
C PHE A 190 -1.23 -2.14 -13.22
N GLN A 191 -2.21 -3.05 -13.26
CA GLN A 191 -3.15 -3.31 -12.16
C GLN A 191 -3.70 -2.00 -11.57
N LEU A 192 -4.22 -1.11 -12.44
CA LEU A 192 -4.74 0.19 -12.03
C LEU A 192 -5.81 -0.01 -10.95
N ALA A 193 -5.58 0.55 -9.77
CA ALA A 193 -6.43 0.41 -8.60
C ALA A 193 -6.82 1.77 -8.03
N TYR A 194 -7.95 1.83 -7.33
CA TYR A 194 -8.57 3.01 -6.71
C TYR A 194 -9.27 4.00 -7.63
N ASN A 195 -10.47 4.46 -7.21
CA ASN A 195 -11.26 5.50 -7.88
C ASN A 195 -10.43 6.77 -8.20
N PHE A 196 -9.49 7.13 -7.32
CA PHE A 196 -8.63 8.30 -7.52
C PHE A 196 -7.56 8.13 -8.60
N ASN A 197 -7.33 6.92 -9.11
CA ASN A 197 -6.52 6.67 -10.29
C ASN A 197 -7.39 6.45 -11.54
N TYR A 198 -8.52 5.74 -11.40
CA TYR A 198 -9.46 5.55 -12.52
C TYR A 198 -10.04 6.89 -13.03
N GLY A 199 -10.31 7.85 -12.13
CA GLY A 199 -10.82 9.18 -12.49
C GLY A 199 -9.88 9.98 -13.38
N PRO A 200 -8.67 10.32 -12.91
CA PRO A 200 -7.67 11.02 -13.71
C PRO A 200 -7.29 10.26 -14.98
N ALA A 201 -7.06 8.94 -14.89
CA ALA A 201 -6.72 8.13 -16.06
C ALA A 201 -7.81 8.21 -17.13
N GLY A 202 -9.08 8.04 -16.73
CA GLY A 202 -10.21 8.11 -17.63
C GLY A 202 -10.34 9.49 -18.28
N ARG A 203 -10.25 10.55 -17.48
CA ARG A 203 -10.28 11.94 -17.97
C ARG A 203 -9.20 12.18 -19.02
N ASP A 204 -7.97 11.78 -18.74
CA ASP A 204 -6.82 12.11 -19.57
C ASP A 204 -6.78 11.27 -20.87
N ILE A 205 -7.36 10.06 -20.88
CA ILE A 205 -7.47 9.22 -22.09
C ILE A 205 -8.81 9.38 -22.83
N GLY A 206 -9.72 10.24 -22.34
CA GLY A 206 -11.02 10.53 -22.93
C GLY A 206 -12.06 9.41 -22.76
N VAL A 207 -12.01 8.65 -21.66
CA VAL A 207 -12.92 7.53 -21.37
C VAL A 207 -13.49 7.67 -19.95
N ASP A 208 -14.80 7.50 -19.78
CA ASP A 208 -15.42 7.53 -18.46
C ASP A 208 -15.19 6.22 -17.68
N LEU A 209 -14.02 6.14 -17.05
CA LEU A 209 -13.60 5.01 -16.23
C LEU A 209 -14.15 5.04 -14.79
N ILE A 210 -14.72 6.18 -14.35
CA ILE A 210 -15.40 6.24 -13.05
C ILE A 210 -16.71 5.47 -13.13
N ASN A 211 -17.52 5.71 -14.15
CA ASN A 211 -18.77 4.99 -14.32
C ASN A 211 -18.61 3.63 -15.00
N ASN A 212 -17.49 3.39 -15.69
CA ASN A 212 -17.25 2.16 -16.45
C ASN A 212 -15.84 1.59 -16.22
N PRO A 213 -15.44 1.27 -14.97
CA PRO A 213 -14.09 0.81 -14.66
C PRO A 213 -13.74 -0.53 -15.34
N ASP A 214 -14.74 -1.35 -15.65
CA ASP A 214 -14.53 -2.64 -16.32
C ASP A 214 -14.02 -2.51 -17.76
N LEU A 215 -14.13 -1.34 -18.39
CA LEU A 215 -13.54 -1.09 -19.71
C LEU A 215 -12.03 -1.35 -19.73
N VAL A 216 -11.35 -1.16 -18.60
CA VAL A 216 -9.92 -1.48 -18.44
C VAL A 216 -9.65 -2.99 -18.56
N ALA A 217 -10.63 -3.84 -18.26
CA ALA A 217 -10.52 -5.30 -18.35
C ALA A 217 -11.32 -5.93 -19.50
N THR A 218 -12.06 -5.14 -20.29
CA THR A 218 -12.86 -5.63 -21.43
C THR A 218 -12.46 -5.03 -22.76
N ASN A 219 -11.73 -3.90 -22.77
CA ASN A 219 -11.18 -3.30 -23.97
C ASN A 219 -9.64 -3.26 -23.88
N PRO A 220 -8.91 -4.05 -24.69
CA PRO A 220 -7.46 -4.17 -24.55
C PRO A 220 -6.73 -2.87 -24.90
N THR A 221 -7.26 -2.02 -25.80
CA THR A 221 -6.66 -0.71 -26.10
C THR A 221 -6.79 0.22 -24.91
N ILE A 222 -7.97 0.28 -24.26
CA ILE A 222 -8.16 1.07 -23.03
C ILE A 222 -7.25 0.56 -21.91
N SER A 223 -7.13 -0.76 -21.78
CA SER A 223 -6.24 -1.43 -20.83
C SER A 223 -4.78 -0.98 -20.98
N PHE A 224 -4.25 -0.98 -22.21
CA PHE A 224 -2.91 -0.48 -22.47
C PHE A 224 -2.81 1.04 -22.27
N LYS A 225 -3.85 1.81 -22.65
CA LYS A 225 -3.84 3.27 -22.45
C LYS A 225 -3.73 3.64 -20.97
N THR A 226 -4.43 2.94 -20.07
CA THR A 226 -4.30 3.21 -18.63
C THR A 226 -2.91 2.91 -18.09
N ALA A 227 -2.25 1.86 -18.61
CA ALA A 227 -0.90 1.50 -18.22
C ALA A 227 0.14 2.53 -18.71
N ILE A 228 0.02 2.98 -19.96
CA ILE A 228 0.90 4.00 -20.53
C ILE A 228 0.63 5.35 -19.87
N TRP A 229 -0.62 5.69 -19.57
CA TRP A 229 -0.95 6.89 -18.78
C TRP A 229 -0.21 6.90 -17.44
N PHE A 230 -0.25 5.80 -16.69
CA PHE A 230 0.44 5.69 -15.40
C PHE A 230 1.95 5.88 -15.56
N TRP A 231 2.53 5.28 -16.61
CA TRP A 231 3.96 5.38 -16.93
C TRP A 231 4.42 6.80 -17.28
N MET A 232 3.58 7.54 -18.01
CA MET A 232 3.90 8.87 -18.52
C MET A 232 3.59 9.99 -17.51
N THR A 233 2.75 9.74 -16.50
CA THR A 233 2.20 10.77 -15.62
C THR A 233 2.94 10.84 -14.27
N PRO A 234 3.53 11.99 -13.89
CA PRO A 234 4.06 12.20 -12.54
C PRO A 234 2.95 12.13 -11.47
N GLN A 235 3.25 11.56 -10.30
CA GLN A 235 2.27 11.43 -9.21
C GLN A 235 2.81 12.04 -7.91
N GLY A 236 2.20 13.14 -7.46
CA GLY A 236 2.66 13.86 -6.28
C GLY A 236 4.09 14.38 -6.45
N ASN A 237 5.00 13.97 -5.56
CA ASN A 237 6.43 14.26 -5.65
C ASN A 237 7.24 13.23 -6.46
N LYS A 238 6.59 12.20 -7.03
CA LYS A 238 7.24 11.17 -7.83
C LYS A 238 7.38 11.65 -9.29
N PRO A 239 8.58 11.58 -9.90
CA PRO A 239 8.72 11.81 -11.35
C PRO A 239 7.98 10.71 -12.13
N SER A 240 7.67 10.96 -13.40
CA SER A 240 7.15 9.89 -14.27
C SER A 240 8.25 8.87 -14.59
N SER A 241 7.87 7.60 -14.72
CA SER A 241 8.77 6.52 -15.14
C SER A 241 9.40 6.81 -16.51
N HIS A 242 8.64 7.45 -17.41
CA HIS A 242 9.13 7.98 -18.67
C HIS A 242 10.35 8.89 -18.46
N ASN A 243 10.20 9.97 -17.68
CA ASN A 243 11.24 10.99 -17.49
C ASN A 243 12.51 10.41 -16.86
N VAL A 244 12.37 9.41 -15.98
CA VAL A 244 13.51 8.68 -15.40
C VAL A 244 14.33 8.00 -16.50
N LEU A 245 13.69 7.26 -17.40
CA LEU A 245 14.39 6.44 -18.39
C LEU A 245 14.92 7.21 -19.58
N VAL A 246 14.24 8.28 -19.99
CA VAL A 246 14.72 9.14 -21.07
C VAL A 246 15.75 10.17 -20.59
N GLY A 247 16.15 10.13 -19.31
CA GLY A 247 17.17 10.99 -18.73
C GLY A 247 16.73 12.43 -18.51
N GLN A 248 15.42 12.69 -18.43
CA GLN A 248 14.84 14.02 -18.20
C GLN A 248 14.58 14.32 -16.71
N TRP A 249 14.68 13.32 -15.84
CA TRP A 249 14.68 13.53 -14.40
C TRP A 249 16.11 13.61 -13.86
N THR A 250 16.40 14.66 -13.10
CA THR A 250 17.67 14.83 -12.38
C THR A 250 17.38 14.88 -10.89
N PRO A 251 17.85 13.92 -10.08
CA PRO A 251 17.59 13.90 -8.65
C PRO A 251 18.26 15.08 -7.95
N SER A 252 17.53 15.73 -7.05
CA SER A 252 18.03 16.72 -6.10
C SER A 252 19.02 16.10 -5.11
N ALA A 253 19.67 16.93 -4.29
CA ALA A 253 20.60 16.44 -3.27
C ALA A 253 19.92 15.49 -2.26
N ALA A 254 18.71 15.84 -1.80
CA ALA A 254 17.95 15.03 -0.86
C ALA A 254 17.54 13.67 -1.45
N GLU A 255 17.20 13.63 -2.74
CA GLU A 255 16.83 12.40 -3.45
C GLU A 255 18.06 11.49 -3.64
N ARG A 256 19.23 12.06 -3.95
CA ARG A 256 20.49 11.30 -3.98
C ARG A 256 20.86 10.72 -2.62
N ASP A 257 20.67 11.49 -1.54
CA ASP A 257 20.89 11.02 -0.17
C ASP A 257 19.89 9.93 0.25
N ALA A 258 18.70 9.91 -0.36
CA ALA A 258 17.72 8.84 -0.22
C ALA A 258 18.05 7.61 -1.09
N GLY A 259 19.13 7.65 -1.86
CA GLY A 259 19.56 6.59 -2.77
C GLY A 259 18.84 6.60 -4.12
N TRP A 260 18.05 7.64 -4.44
CA TRP A 260 17.30 7.71 -5.68
C TRP A 260 18.21 8.13 -6.83
N LEU A 261 18.76 7.13 -7.50
CA LEU A 261 19.63 7.29 -8.65
C LEU A 261 18.90 6.87 -9.93
N PRO A 262 19.15 7.52 -11.09
CA PRO A 262 18.53 7.13 -12.35
C PRO A 262 18.81 5.66 -12.68
N GLY A 263 17.76 4.92 -12.99
CA GLY A 263 17.83 3.48 -13.28
C GLY A 263 16.47 2.78 -13.14
N TYR A 264 16.47 1.47 -13.32
CA TYR A 264 15.23 0.68 -13.24
C TYR A 264 14.69 0.57 -11.80
N GLY A 265 15.57 0.62 -10.79
CA GLY A 265 15.19 0.49 -9.39
C GLY A 265 14.30 1.63 -8.88
N ILE A 266 14.59 2.88 -9.26
CA ILE A 266 13.74 4.02 -8.85
C ILE A 266 12.35 3.93 -9.49
N ILE A 267 12.20 3.28 -10.65
CA ILE A 267 10.89 3.01 -11.26
C ILE A 267 10.10 2.03 -10.38
N THR A 268 10.72 0.96 -9.92
CA THR A 268 10.09 0.04 -8.95
C THR A 268 9.68 0.78 -7.67
N ASN A 269 10.52 1.71 -7.20
CA ASN A 269 10.22 2.54 -6.03
C ASN A 269 9.05 3.51 -6.26
N ILE A 270 8.94 4.11 -7.46
CA ILE A 270 7.80 4.95 -7.85
C ILE A 270 6.50 4.15 -7.81
N ILE A 271 6.52 2.93 -8.35
CA ILE A 271 5.35 2.05 -8.51
C ILE A 271 4.90 1.49 -7.16
N ASN A 272 5.80 0.86 -6.40
CA ASN A 272 5.43 0.14 -5.17
C ASN A 272 6.49 0.18 -4.06
N GLY A 273 7.25 1.28 -3.99
CA GLY A 273 8.43 1.36 -3.14
C GLY A 273 8.20 1.22 -1.64
N GLU A 274 7.02 1.60 -1.15
CA GLU A 274 6.63 1.42 0.26
C GLU A 274 6.63 -0.05 0.68
N LEU A 275 6.31 -0.96 -0.23
CA LEU A 275 6.27 -2.40 0.03
C LEU A 275 7.56 -3.11 -0.37
N GLU A 276 8.25 -2.61 -1.39
CA GLU A 276 9.29 -3.37 -2.10
C GLU A 276 10.72 -2.85 -1.90
N CYS A 277 10.92 -1.61 -1.44
CA CYS A 277 12.23 -0.96 -1.42
C CYS A 277 12.74 -0.63 0.00
N GLY A 278 14.06 -0.43 0.13
CA GLY A 278 14.68 0.10 1.35
C GLY A 278 14.87 -0.87 2.52
N HIS A 279 14.63 -2.17 2.30
CA HIS A 279 14.74 -3.21 3.31
C HIS A 279 15.60 -4.42 2.87
N GLY A 280 16.46 -4.20 1.88
CA GLY A 280 17.34 -5.24 1.32
C GLY A 280 16.69 -6.01 0.17
N PRO A 281 17.24 -7.18 -0.22
CA PRO A 281 16.70 -7.99 -1.31
C PRO A 281 15.23 -8.40 -1.10
N ASP A 282 14.41 -8.20 -2.12
CA ASP A 282 12.98 -8.54 -2.15
C ASP A 282 12.67 -9.37 -3.41
N ASP A 283 11.94 -10.46 -3.25
CA ASP A 283 11.64 -11.39 -4.35
C ASP A 283 10.79 -10.76 -5.46
N ARG A 284 9.92 -9.79 -5.14
CA ARG A 284 9.10 -9.07 -6.12
C ARG A 284 9.95 -8.15 -6.98
N VAL A 285 10.87 -7.42 -6.33
CA VAL A 285 11.86 -6.58 -7.03
C VAL A 285 12.77 -7.45 -7.91
N ALA A 286 13.19 -8.62 -7.41
CA ALA A 286 13.99 -9.56 -8.19
C ALA A 286 13.23 -10.08 -9.42
N ASP A 287 11.94 -10.35 -9.31
CA ASP A 287 11.08 -10.76 -10.43
C ASP A 287 10.92 -9.64 -11.48
N ARG A 288 10.67 -8.39 -11.05
CA ARG A 288 10.66 -7.21 -11.93
C ARG A 288 11.98 -7.06 -12.69
N ILE A 289 13.12 -7.26 -12.02
CA ILE A 289 14.45 -7.22 -12.64
C ILE A 289 14.64 -8.40 -13.60
N GLY A 290 14.12 -9.58 -13.28
CA GLY A 290 14.18 -10.78 -14.12
C GLY A 290 13.51 -10.58 -15.47
N PHE A 291 12.27 -10.07 -15.49
CA PHE A 291 11.59 -9.66 -16.72
C PHE A 291 12.38 -8.60 -17.50
N TYR A 292 12.88 -7.57 -16.80
CA TYR A 292 13.62 -6.48 -17.43
C TYR A 292 14.90 -6.96 -18.12
N ARG A 293 15.70 -7.81 -17.47
CA ARG A 293 16.91 -8.40 -18.07
C ARG A 293 16.56 -9.21 -19.31
N ARG A 294 15.58 -10.10 -19.22
CA ARG A 294 15.13 -10.91 -20.36
C ARG A 294 14.71 -10.05 -21.55
N TYR A 295 13.95 -8.98 -21.31
CA TYR A 295 13.49 -8.08 -22.37
C TYR A 295 14.60 -7.23 -22.97
N CYS A 296 15.53 -6.73 -22.17
CA CYS A 296 16.74 -6.08 -22.67
C CYS A 296 17.60 -7.01 -23.53
N ASP A 297 17.76 -8.28 -23.11
CA ASP A 297 18.50 -9.29 -23.87
C ASP A 297 17.86 -9.56 -25.24
N ILE A 298 16.53 -9.71 -25.29
CA ILE A 298 15.79 -9.88 -26.55
C ILE A 298 15.96 -8.67 -27.47
N LEU A 299 15.97 -7.45 -26.93
CA LEU A 299 16.09 -6.22 -27.71
C LEU A 299 17.55 -5.84 -28.04
N GLY A 300 18.52 -6.55 -27.47
CA GLY A 300 19.96 -6.32 -27.66
C GLY A 300 20.45 -5.01 -27.06
N VAL A 301 19.98 -4.64 -25.86
CA VAL A 301 20.37 -3.39 -25.17
C VAL A 301 20.88 -3.65 -23.75
N SER A 302 21.76 -2.77 -23.26
CA SER A 302 22.24 -2.87 -21.88
C SER A 302 21.17 -2.48 -20.86
N TYR A 303 21.19 -3.13 -19.70
CA TYR A 303 20.24 -2.90 -18.61
C TYR A 303 20.33 -1.50 -17.99
N GLY A 304 21.49 -0.84 -18.13
CA GLY A 304 21.81 0.36 -17.36
C GLY A 304 22.26 0.03 -15.92
N SER A 305 22.44 1.07 -15.11
CA SER A 305 22.81 0.98 -13.69
C SER A 305 21.59 1.06 -12.78
N ASN A 306 21.79 0.82 -11.47
CA ASN A 306 20.78 1.00 -10.42
C ASN A 306 19.49 0.22 -10.70
N LEU A 307 19.63 -1.10 -10.89
CA LEU A 307 18.51 -1.97 -11.27
C LEU A 307 17.56 -2.28 -10.12
N ASP A 308 18.07 -2.30 -8.89
CA ASP A 308 17.30 -2.57 -7.69
C ASP A 308 17.02 -1.29 -6.89
N CYS A 309 16.06 -1.42 -5.97
CA CYS A 309 15.74 -0.41 -4.98
C CYS A 309 15.98 -0.90 -3.54
N TYR A 310 16.78 -1.94 -3.34
CA TYR A 310 16.95 -2.62 -2.05
C TYR A 310 17.41 -1.67 -0.94
N ASN A 311 18.25 -0.70 -1.30
CA ASN A 311 18.81 0.30 -0.39
C ASN A 311 18.26 1.71 -0.64
N GLN A 312 17.30 1.86 -1.55
CA GLN A 312 16.65 3.14 -1.79
C GLN A 312 15.60 3.35 -0.71
N ARG A 313 15.56 4.54 -0.09
CA ARG A 313 14.45 4.85 0.80
C ARG A 313 13.15 4.79 0.01
N PRO A 314 12.09 4.15 0.53
CA PRO A 314 10.80 4.17 -0.13
C PRO A 314 10.34 5.59 -0.41
N HIS A 315 9.77 5.81 -1.58
CA HIS A 315 8.90 6.94 -1.83
C HIS A 315 7.68 6.80 -0.91
N THR A 316 7.78 7.35 0.30
CA THR A 316 6.66 7.43 1.22
C THR A 316 5.70 8.51 0.73
N SER A 317 4.42 8.15 0.66
CA SER A 317 3.33 9.10 0.73
C SER A 317 3.29 9.71 2.14
N GLY A 318 4.28 10.58 2.42
CA GLY A 318 4.39 11.36 3.65
C GLY A 318 5.29 10.79 4.75
N ARG A 319 6.32 11.57 5.10
CA ARG A 319 7.04 11.67 6.39
C ARG A 319 8.20 10.69 6.66
N SER A 320 9.40 11.27 6.73
CA SER A 320 10.66 10.63 7.16
C SER A 320 10.80 10.71 8.69
N GLN A 321 11.14 9.61 9.37
CA GLN A 321 11.51 9.67 10.79
C GLN A 321 12.88 10.35 10.97
N ARG A 322 12.85 11.64 11.30
CA ARG A 322 14.02 12.49 11.61
C ARG A 322 14.25 12.55 13.12
N SER A 323 15.50 12.76 13.55
CA SER A 323 15.79 12.93 14.98
C SER A 323 15.21 14.24 15.53
N PRO A 324 14.81 14.31 16.83
CA PRO A 324 14.20 15.51 17.41
C PRO A 324 15.05 16.78 17.29
N SER A 325 16.38 16.67 17.35
CA SER A 325 17.30 17.80 17.20
C SER A 325 17.40 18.30 15.77
N GLN A 326 17.28 17.43 14.77
CA GLN A 326 17.21 17.83 13.36
C GLN A 326 15.90 18.54 13.03
N LEU A 327 14.79 18.07 13.63
CA LEU A 327 13.49 18.71 13.49
C LEU A 327 13.48 20.08 14.16
N TYR A 328 14.13 20.23 15.32
CA TYR A 328 14.34 21.55 15.92
C TYR A 328 15.02 22.52 14.95
N GLU A 329 16.14 22.15 14.34
CA GLU A 329 16.86 23.04 13.41
C GLU A 329 16.05 23.43 12.17
N LYS A 330 15.10 22.60 11.77
CA LYS A 330 14.21 22.86 10.62
C LYS A 330 12.96 23.64 11.00
N CYS A 331 12.46 23.47 12.22
CA CYS A 331 11.26 24.14 12.70
C CYS A 331 11.54 25.41 13.50
N ARG A 332 12.82 25.73 13.77
CA ARG A 332 13.24 26.91 14.55
C ARG A 332 12.86 28.23 13.92
N ASP A 333 12.68 28.26 12.60
CA ASP A 333 12.23 29.44 11.91
C ASP A 333 10.75 29.69 12.26
N ALA A 334 10.51 30.75 13.03
CA ALA A 334 9.18 31.06 13.56
C ALA A 334 8.16 31.34 12.45
N VAL A 335 8.61 31.79 11.28
CA VAL A 335 7.79 32.18 10.13
C VAL A 335 8.45 31.67 8.85
N PHE A 336 7.64 31.20 7.90
CA PHE A 336 8.03 30.90 6.53
C PHE A 336 7.18 31.70 5.55
N THR A 337 7.66 31.87 4.33
CA THR A 337 6.94 32.57 3.27
C THR A 337 6.45 31.57 2.23
N CYS A 338 5.17 31.66 1.89
CA CYS A 338 4.52 30.87 0.86
C CYS A 338 3.73 31.79 -0.04
N GLY A 339 4.22 32.07 -1.25
CA GLY A 339 3.66 33.12 -2.11
C GLY A 339 3.72 34.48 -1.41
N ASN A 340 2.60 35.19 -1.36
CA ASN A 340 2.47 36.49 -0.71
C ASN A 340 2.16 36.43 0.80
N ILE A 341 2.06 35.23 1.39
CA ILE A 341 1.73 35.03 2.80
C ILE A 341 2.99 34.64 3.58
N SER A 342 3.24 35.33 4.70
CA SER A 342 4.25 34.94 5.68
C SER A 342 3.55 34.52 6.98
N ILE A 343 3.73 33.25 7.39
CA ILE A 343 3.05 32.67 8.54
C ILE A 343 3.94 31.65 9.25
N GLY A 344 3.66 31.35 10.52
CA GLY A 344 4.36 30.35 11.31
C GLY A 344 3.52 29.11 11.61
N TYR A 345 3.94 28.34 12.62
CA TYR A 345 3.13 27.28 13.22
C TYR A 345 1.74 27.84 13.62
N PRO A 346 0.62 27.14 13.34
CA PRO A 346 0.51 25.72 12.95
C PRO A 346 0.63 25.43 11.45
N PHE A 347 0.89 26.42 10.60
CA PHE A 347 0.97 26.20 9.16
C PHE A 347 2.33 25.59 8.75
N SER A 348 2.31 24.78 7.68
CA SER A 348 3.49 24.21 7.01
C SER A 348 3.39 24.41 5.49
N GLY A 349 4.40 24.00 4.73
CA GLY A 349 4.39 24.06 3.26
C GLY A 349 5.50 24.92 2.65
N GLY A 350 5.59 24.92 1.32
CA GLY A 350 6.73 25.52 0.61
C GLY A 350 8.05 24.84 0.99
N ASP A 351 9.03 25.63 1.45
CA ASP A 351 10.33 25.14 1.92
C ASP A 351 10.32 24.66 3.39
N ARG A 352 9.20 24.84 4.10
CA ARG A 352 9.05 24.42 5.51
C ARG A 352 8.66 22.96 5.59
N GLU A 353 9.36 22.21 6.45
CA GLU A 353 9.13 20.77 6.61
C GLU A 353 7.70 20.46 7.11
N PRO A 354 7.06 19.39 6.63
CA PRO A 354 5.68 19.05 7.01
C PRO A 354 5.49 18.78 8.51
N GLU A 355 6.52 18.31 9.21
CA GLU A 355 6.49 18.07 10.66
C GLU A 355 6.48 19.37 11.48
N CYS A 356 6.79 20.52 10.86
CA CYS A 356 6.80 21.84 11.50
C CYS A 356 5.43 22.53 11.52
N GLY A 357 4.35 21.83 11.16
CA GLY A 357 2.98 22.33 11.16
C GLY A 357 1.94 21.20 11.08
N HIS A 358 0.67 21.55 11.28
CA HIS A 358 -0.45 20.62 11.24
C HIS A 358 -0.71 20.15 9.79
N PRO A 359 -0.94 18.84 9.53
CA PRO A 359 -1.11 18.31 8.17
C PRO A 359 -2.28 18.95 7.39
N ASN A 360 -3.40 19.24 8.05
CA ASN A 360 -4.54 19.92 7.42
C ASN A 360 -4.35 21.44 7.23
N LEU A 361 -3.24 22.01 7.70
CA LEU A 361 -2.88 23.43 7.56
C LEU A 361 -1.65 23.62 6.66
N GLU A 362 -1.43 22.67 5.73
CA GLU A 362 -0.35 22.73 4.74
C GLU A 362 -0.70 23.71 3.60
N LEU A 363 0.15 24.72 3.41
CA LEU A 363 0.04 25.71 2.34
C LEU A 363 0.83 25.26 1.11
N ARG A 364 0.24 25.45 -0.07
CA ARG A 364 0.87 25.20 -1.37
C ARG A 364 1.19 26.52 -2.05
N CYS A 365 2.44 26.66 -2.45
CA CYS A 365 2.97 27.89 -3.06
C CYS A 365 3.29 27.59 -4.52
N ASP A 366 2.82 28.43 -5.44
CA ASP A 366 3.24 28.35 -6.84
C ASP A 366 4.23 29.45 -7.22
N PHE A 367 4.90 29.26 -8.36
CA PHE A 367 5.86 30.23 -8.91
C PHE A 367 5.23 31.58 -9.29
N THR A 368 3.91 31.72 -9.17
CA THR A 368 3.16 32.95 -9.50
C THR A 368 2.84 33.80 -8.26
N ASN A 369 3.49 33.53 -7.14
CA ASN A 369 3.34 34.25 -5.88
C ASN A 369 1.93 34.12 -5.26
N THR A 370 1.20 33.05 -5.56
CA THR A 370 -0.11 32.77 -4.94
C THR A 370 -0.02 31.63 -3.94
N THR A 371 -0.76 31.80 -2.84
CA THR A 371 -0.86 30.84 -1.74
C THR A 371 -2.17 30.07 -1.86
N LYS A 372 -2.11 28.75 -1.77
CA LYS A 372 -3.26 27.86 -1.88
C LYS A 372 -3.32 26.90 -0.70
N ILE A 373 -4.52 26.43 -0.38
CA ILE A 373 -4.74 25.38 0.61
C ILE A 373 -5.78 24.41 0.07
N GLU A 374 -5.62 23.13 0.39
CA GLU A 374 -6.58 22.08 0.02
C GLU A 374 -7.27 21.57 1.28
N ILE A 375 -8.60 21.71 1.34
CA ILE A 375 -9.40 21.34 2.50
C ILE A 375 -10.48 20.39 2.02
N VAL A 376 -10.47 19.15 2.54
CA VAL A 376 -11.39 18.06 2.15
C VAL A 376 -11.46 17.86 0.63
N GLY A 377 -10.30 17.92 -0.04
CA GLY A 377 -10.18 17.72 -1.50
C GLY A 377 -10.60 18.92 -2.35
N ILE A 378 -11.00 20.05 -1.74
CA ILE A 378 -11.34 21.29 -2.46
C ILE A 378 -10.17 22.27 -2.36
N LYS A 379 -9.78 22.84 -3.50
CA LYS A 379 -8.71 23.84 -3.58
C LYS A 379 -9.24 25.25 -3.35
N TYR A 380 -8.57 25.95 -2.44
CA TYR A 380 -8.85 27.33 -2.12
C TYR A 380 -7.60 28.18 -2.33
N LYS A 381 -7.79 29.38 -2.87
CA LYS A 381 -6.80 30.45 -2.79
C LYS A 381 -6.86 31.05 -1.39
N VAL A 382 -5.72 31.13 -0.72
CA VAL A 382 -5.58 31.82 0.55
C VAL A 382 -5.46 33.31 0.28
N LEU A 383 -6.40 34.09 0.80
CA LEU A 383 -6.45 35.54 0.62
C LEU A 383 -5.76 36.27 1.77
N ASP A 384 -5.96 35.80 3.00
CA ASP A 384 -5.36 36.37 4.20
C ASP A 384 -5.34 35.37 5.37
N ILE A 385 -4.42 35.56 6.33
CA ILE A 385 -4.31 34.78 7.56
C ILE A 385 -4.12 35.72 8.75
N HIS A 386 -5.12 35.80 9.64
CA HIS A 386 -5.03 36.55 10.88
C HIS A 386 -4.70 35.62 12.06
N GLN A 387 -3.41 35.58 12.42
CA GLN A 387 -2.90 34.60 13.39
C GLN A 387 -3.48 34.76 14.81
N GLU A 388 -3.68 35.99 15.28
CA GLU A 388 -4.18 36.27 16.64
C GLU A 388 -5.65 35.87 16.83
N SER A 389 -6.49 36.17 15.83
CA SER A 389 -7.91 35.83 15.84
C SER A 389 -8.19 34.41 15.32
N ARG A 390 -7.16 33.73 14.81
CA ARG A 390 -7.23 32.41 14.18
C ARG A 390 -8.17 32.36 12.97
N ILE A 391 -8.17 33.41 12.15
CA ILE A 391 -9.08 33.55 11.00
C ILE A 391 -8.31 33.40 9.68
N LEU A 392 -8.69 32.42 8.88
CA LEU A 392 -8.17 32.15 7.54
C LEU A 392 -9.22 32.61 6.53
N ARG A 393 -8.87 33.56 5.67
CA ARG A 393 -9.75 34.04 4.61
C ARG A 393 -9.39 33.36 3.29
N ILE A 394 -10.36 32.67 2.70
CA ILE A 394 -10.14 31.80 1.54
C ILE A 394 -11.24 32.00 0.49
N ALA A 395 -10.88 31.81 -0.78
CA ALA A 395 -11.80 31.79 -1.90
C ALA A 395 -11.59 30.54 -2.75
N ARG A 396 -12.68 29.93 -3.23
CA ARG A 396 -12.61 28.65 -3.94
C ARG A 396 -12.00 28.83 -5.33
N GLU A 397 -10.93 28.10 -5.63
CA GLU A 397 -10.08 28.36 -6.81
C GLU A 397 -10.82 28.24 -8.14
N ASN A 398 -11.76 27.29 -8.28
CA ASN A 398 -12.47 27.08 -9.54
C ASN A 398 -13.42 28.24 -9.89
N PHE A 399 -13.99 28.93 -8.90
CA PHE A 399 -14.84 30.10 -9.19
C PHE A 399 -13.99 31.28 -9.63
N ILE A 400 -12.81 31.46 -9.04
CA ILE A 400 -11.86 32.50 -9.45
C ILE A 400 -11.36 32.26 -10.89
N ASN A 401 -11.00 31.02 -11.22
CA ASN A 401 -10.35 30.73 -12.50
C ASN A 401 -11.32 30.55 -13.68
N ASN A 402 -12.49 29.96 -13.42
CA ASN A 402 -13.42 29.54 -14.47
C ASN A 402 -14.78 30.26 -14.42
N GLY A 403 -15.00 31.08 -13.38
CA GLY A 403 -16.28 31.72 -13.10
C GLY A 403 -17.33 30.77 -12.51
N SER A 404 -18.40 31.36 -11.99
CA SER A 404 -19.57 30.68 -11.44
C SER A 404 -20.26 29.72 -12.42
N CYS A 405 -20.15 29.96 -13.73
CA CYS A 405 -20.78 29.18 -14.81
C CYS A 405 -20.07 27.86 -15.17
N ARG A 406 -18.87 27.57 -14.65
CA ARG A 406 -18.08 26.37 -14.99
C ARG A 406 -17.54 25.65 -13.76
N PRO A 407 -18.41 25.12 -12.87
CA PRO A 407 -17.95 24.39 -11.70
C PRO A 407 -17.30 23.04 -12.11
N GLN A 408 -16.26 22.62 -11.38
CA GLN A 408 -15.66 21.29 -11.54
C GLN A 408 -16.62 20.21 -11.03
N ILE A 409 -16.74 19.10 -11.77
CA ILE A 409 -17.64 17.97 -11.47
C ILE A 409 -16.81 16.80 -10.87
N PRO A 410 -17.25 16.14 -9.78
CA PRO A 410 -18.50 16.36 -9.04
C PRO A 410 -18.47 17.67 -8.25
N ILE A 411 -19.60 18.38 -8.24
CA ILE A 411 -19.71 19.66 -7.57
C ILE A 411 -19.91 19.41 -6.08
N GLN A 412 -18.87 19.67 -5.29
CA GLN A 412 -18.91 19.55 -3.82
C GLN A 412 -19.27 20.89 -3.16
N ASP A 413 -20.02 20.84 -2.07
CA ASP A 413 -20.31 22.02 -1.23
C ASP A 413 -19.02 22.58 -0.60
N SER A 414 -18.92 23.90 -0.49
CA SER A 414 -17.81 24.60 0.18
C SER A 414 -18.09 24.85 1.67
N ILE A 415 -18.99 24.08 2.28
CA ILE A 415 -19.30 24.20 3.71
C ILE A 415 -18.21 23.47 4.49
N LEU A 416 -17.31 24.24 5.11
CA LEU A 416 -16.18 23.73 5.87
C LEU A 416 -16.58 23.41 7.31
N ASN A 417 -16.85 22.14 7.60
CA ASN A 417 -17.04 21.63 8.96
C ASN A 417 -16.18 20.37 9.16
N SER A 418 -14.85 20.58 9.24
CA SER A 418 -13.86 19.52 9.29
C SER A 418 -12.69 19.97 10.15
N GLU A 419 -12.34 19.22 11.20
CA GLU A 419 -11.20 19.56 12.06
C GLU A 419 -9.91 19.74 11.25
N PRO A 420 -9.13 20.83 11.46
CA PRO A 420 -9.26 21.84 12.51
C PRO A 420 -10.09 23.09 12.14
N PHE A 421 -10.84 23.08 11.03
CA PHE A 421 -11.58 24.25 10.53
C PHE A 421 -13.03 24.34 11.02
N VAL A 422 -13.42 25.54 11.44
CA VAL A 422 -14.77 25.92 11.84
C VAL A 422 -15.27 27.10 10.98
N PRO A 423 -16.53 27.11 10.51
CA PRO A 423 -17.06 28.24 9.75
C PRO A 423 -17.00 29.56 10.53
N GLY A 424 -16.59 30.65 9.88
CA GLY A 424 -16.63 31.99 10.45
C GLY A 424 -18.07 32.49 10.64
N SER A 425 -18.33 33.19 11.75
CA SER A 425 -19.65 33.75 12.09
C SER A 425 -20.12 34.88 11.18
N ARG A 426 -19.21 35.45 10.38
CA ARG A 426 -19.48 36.55 9.44
C ARG A 426 -19.77 36.08 8.00
N ASN A 427 -19.98 34.78 7.82
CA ASN A 427 -20.29 34.21 6.52
C ASN A 427 -21.80 34.01 6.34
N THR A 428 -22.24 34.09 5.09
CA THR A 428 -23.55 33.67 4.63
C THR A 428 -23.39 32.67 3.49
N ASN A 429 -24.20 31.62 3.49
CA ASN A 429 -24.17 30.58 2.47
C ASN A 429 -25.05 30.98 1.28
N LEU A 430 -24.45 31.06 0.11
CA LEU A 430 -25.17 31.16 -1.16
C LEU A 430 -25.32 29.78 -1.76
N THR A 431 -26.49 29.47 -2.30
CA THR A 431 -26.70 28.28 -3.12
C THR A 431 -26.75 28.72 -4.58
N LEU A 432 -25.78 28.28 -5.37
CA LEU A 432 -25.78 28.42 -6.82
C LEU A 432 -26.55 27.22 -7.39
N LEU A 433 -27.59 27.48 -8.16
CA LEU A 433 -28.45 26.48 -8.79
C LEU A 433 -28.31 26.59 -10.31
N TYR A 434 -28.00 25.48 -10.98
CA TYR A 434 -27.72 25.45 -12.41
C TYR A 434 -28.89 24.88 -13.22
N ASP A 435 -29.20 25.49 -14.36
CA ASP A 435 -30.23 25.07 -15.32
C ASP A 435 -31.61 24.83 -14.69
N CYS A 436 -32.07 25.74 -13.84
CA CYS A 436 -33.37 25.63 -13.18
C CYS A 436 -34.52 26.17 -14.04
N GLN A 437 -35.69 25.52 -13.97
CA GLN A 437 -36.90 25.96 -14.68
C GLN A 437 -37.70 27.06 -13.96
N SER A 438 -37.42 27.35 -12.69
CA SER A 438 -38.13 28.37 -11.90
C SER A 438 -37.19 29.46 -11.39
N SER A 439 -37.69 30.71 -11.34
CA SER A 439 -36.92 31.89 -10.99
C SER A 439 -36.55 31.90 -9.51
N SER A 440 -35.26 31.93 -9.20
CA SER A 440 -34.79 32.26 -7.86
C SER A 440 -35.07 33.73 -7.53
N SER A 441 -35.09 34.07 -6.24
CA SER A 441 -35.44 35.41 -5.71
C SER A 441 -34.49 36.55 -6.14
N LEU A 442 -33.35 36.24 -6.77
CA LEU A 442 -32.27 37.21 -7.05
C LEU A 442 -31.88 37.30 -8.54
N GLY A 443 -32.54 36.53 -9.41
CA GLY A 443 -32.35 36.56 -10.87
C GLY A 443 -31.60 35.35 -11.44
N ILE A 444 -31.70 35.21 -12.76
CA ILE A 444 -31.06 34.17 -13.57
C ILE A 444 -29.91 34.81 -14.36
N PHE A 445 -28.71 34.28 -14.20
CA PHE A 445 -27.51 34.73 -14.90
C PHE A 445 -27.23 33.78 -16.07
N PRO A 446 -27.24 34.28 -17.33
CA PRO A 446 -26.98 33.45 -18.49
C PRO A 446 -25.51 33.07 -18.55
N CYS A 447 -25.23 31.81 -18.87
CA CYS A 447 -23.90 31.28 -19.02
C CYS A 447 -23.62 31.00 -20.51
N ASN A 448 -22.74 31.79 -21.12
CA ASN A 448 -22.37 31.62 -22.53
C ASN A 448 -21.19 30.63 -22.66
N SER A 449 -21.37 29.58 -23.47
CA SER A 449 -20.32 28.59 -23.78
C SER A 449 -19.76 27.87 -22.54
N SER A 450 -20.62 27.15 -21.82
CA SER A 450 -20.32 26.46 -20.55
C SER A 450 -21.09 25.13 -20.43
N ASN A 451 -20.81 24.37 -19.38
CA ASN A 451 -21.51 23.10 -19.08
C ASN A 451 -22.99 23.29 -18.71
N TYR A 452 -23.36 24.51 -18.30
CA TYR A 452 -24.72 24.89 -17.94
C TYR A 452 -25.11 26.15 -18.73
N ASN A 453 -26.40 26.31 -19.00
CA ASN A 453 -26.97 27.44 -19.76
C ASN A 453 -27.25 28.65 -18.86
N ASN A 454 -27.54 28.42 -17.57
CA ASN A 454 -27.75 29.49 -16.61
C ASN A 454 -27.36 29.08 -15.18
N VAL A 455 -27.10 30.08 -14.35
CA VAL A 455 -26.95 29.96 -12.91
C VAL A 455 -27.93 30.91 -12.22
N SER A 456 -28.58 30.43 -11.17
CA SER A 456 -29.48 31.21 -10.32
C SER A 456 -29.02 31.11 -8.86
N ILE A 457 -29.31 32.11 -8.04
CA ILE A 457 -28.77 32.21 -6.68
C ILE A 457 -29.92 32.27 -5.68
N THR A 458 -29.78 31.55 -4.57
CA THR A 458 -30.68 31.66 -3.40
C THR A 458 -29.89 31.56 -2.09
N THR A 459 -30.42 32.16 -1.02
CA THR A 459 -29.95 31.97 0.35
C THR A 459 -30.79 30.95 1.13
N ASP A 460 -31.89 30.49 0.54
CA ASP A 460 -32.83 29.57 1.20
C ASP A 460 -32.38 28.11 1.05
N ASN A 461 -32.65 27.27 2.06
CA ASN A 461 -32.40 25.82 2.05
C ASN A 461 -33.39 25.06 1.13
N ILE A 462 -33.65 25.57 -0.07
CA ILE A 462 -34.58 24.96 -1.02
C ILE A 462 -33.86 23.77 -1.67
N ARG A 463 -34.45 22.57 -1.58
CA ARG A 463 -34.03 21.44 -2.43
C ARG A 463 -34.21 21.88 -3.89
N GLY A 464 -33.15 21.81 -4.69
CA GLY A 464 -33.16 22.18 -6.11
C GLY A 464 -33.98 21.22 -6.98
N ASP A 465 -35.24 20.98 -6.62
CA ASP A 465 -36.18 20.19 -7.39
C ASP A 465 -36.40 20.90 -8.74
N GLY A 466 -35.97 20.26 -9.83
CA GLY A 466 -36.03 20.81 -11.19
C GLY A 466 -34.80 21.61 -11.65
N CYS A 467 -33.67 21.52 -10.93
CA CYS A 467 -32.36 22.06 -11.35
C CYS A 467 -31.39 20.92 -11.71
N SER A 468 -30.50 21.15 -12.69
CA SER A 468 -29.50 20.14 -13.11
C SER A 468 -28.40 19.91 -12.08
N ALA A 469 -28.02 20.95 -11.32
CA ALA A 469 -27.04 20.85 -10.24
C ALA A 469 -27.20 21.99 -9.22
N ASN A 470 -26.62 21.83 -8.03
CA ASN A 470 -26.50 22.91 -7.04
C ASN A 470 -25.19 22.83 -6.27
N VAL A 471 -24.76 23.96 -5.71
CA VAL A 471 -23.60 24.05 -4.81
C VAL A 471 -23.77 25.15 -3.80
N ARG A 472 -23.44 24.84 -2.54
CA ARG A 472 -23.40 25.82 -1.47
C ARG A 472 -22.01 26.41 -1.32
N VAL A 473 -21.93 27.74 -1.38
CA VAL A 473 -20.69 28.51 -1.33
C VAL A 473 -20.84 29.61 -0.26
N PRO A 474 -20.06 29.55 0.83
CA PRO A 474 -20.01 30.64 1.78
C PRO A 474 -19.35 31.88 1.15
N VAL A 475 -19.88 33.06 1.49
CA VAL A 475 -19.30 34.37 1.19
C VAL A 475 -19.38 35.24 2.44
N LEU A 476 -18.57 36.30 2.51
CA LEU A 476 -18.71 37.31 3.56
C LEU A 476 -20.11 37.96 3.53
N GLN A 477 -20.72 38.15 4.70
CA GLN A 477 -22.02 38.80 4.86
C GLN A 477 -22.04 40.20 4.22
N SER A 478 -20.95 40.96 4.33
CA SER A 478 -20.81 42.28 3.71
C SER A 478 -20.75 42.22 2.18
N SER A 479 -20.09 41.21 1.61
CA SER A 479 -20.06 40.96 0.16
C SER A 479 -21.44 40.56 -0.34
N TRP A 480 -22.15 39.71 0.41
CA TRP A 480 -23.53 39.34 0.12
C TRP A 480 -24.47 40.56 0.10
N GLU A 481 -24.40 41.44 1.09
CA GLU A 481 -25.21 42.66 1.14
C GLU A 481 -24.94 43.59 -0.05
N ARG A 482 -23.67 43.75 -0.43
CA ARG A 482 -23.28 44.55 -1.61
C ARG A 482 -23.76 43.94 -2.92
N PHE A 483 -23.67 42.61 -3.05
CA PHE A 483 -24.19 41.86 -4.19
C PHE A 483 -25.70 42.00 -4.31
N ARG A 484 -26.43 41.80 -3.20
CA ARG A 484 -27.89 41.97 -3.12
C ARG A 484 -28.32 43.38 -3.53
N ASN A 485 -27.54 44.39 -3.15
CA ASN A 485 -27.78 45.80 -3.50
C ASN A 485 -27.26 46.18 -4.89
N LYS A 486 -26.77 45.22 -5.71
CA LYS A 486 -26.25 45.41 -7.07
C LYS A 486 -25.06 46.38 -7.16
N THR A 487 -24.28 46.47 -6.08
CA THR A 487 -23.04 47.28 -6.00
C THR A 487 -21.77 46.45 -6.12
N LEU A 488 -21.93 45.13 -6.27
CA LEU A 488 -20.90 44.11 -6.43
C LEU A 488 -21.46 43.05 -7.37
N ASP A 489 -20.65 42.55 -8.30
CA ASP A 489 -21.08 41.43 -9.14
C ASP A 489 -20.87 40.07 -8.44
N LEU A 490 -21.41 39.00 -9.03
CA LEU A 490 -21.35 37.65 -8.43
C LEU A 490 -19.92 37.11 -8.35
N GLU A 491 -19.13 37.33 -9.39
CA GLU A 491 -17.76 36.80 -9.45
C GLU A 491 -16.90 37.52 -8.42
N GLU A 492 -17.02 38.85 -8.34
CA GLU A 492 -16.35 39.67 -7.33
C GLU A 492 -16.78 39.26 -5.91
N ALA A 493 -18.07 38.94 -5.69
CA ALA A 493 -18.54 38.41 -4.42
C ALA A 493 -17.89 37.07 -4.05
N LEU A 494 -17.75 36.14 -5.01
CA LEU A 494 -17.09 34.84 -4.80
C LEU A 494 -15.58 34.98 -4.62
N GLU A 495 -14.94 35.93 -5.31
CA GLU A 495 -13.51 36.24 -5.22
C GLU A 495 -13.12 36.87 -3.89
N THR A 496 -14.02 37.64 -3.25
CA THR A 496 -13.77 38.17 -1.89
C THR A 496 -13.61 37.08 -0.83
N GLY A 497 -14.15 35.89 -1.11
CA GLY A 497 -14.02 34.70 -0.29
C GLY A 497 -14.88 34.72 0.98
N PHE A 498 -14.47 33.92 1.95
CA PHE A 498 -15.13 33.74 3.24
C PHE A 498 -14.12 33.42 4.35
N GLU A 499 -14.52 33.59 5.60
CA GLU A 499 -13.66 33.37 6.78
C GLU A 499 -13.85 31.97 7.35
N VAL A 500 -12.77 31.28 7.68
CA VAL A 500 -12.81 30.08 8.53
C VAL A 500 -11.90 30.25 9.73
N LEU A 501 -12.35 29.77 10.87
CA LEU A 501 -11.55 29.69 12.08
C LEU A 501 -10.74 28.40 12.03
N TRP A 502 -9.50 28.40 12.53
CA TRP A 502 -8.76 27.17 12.79
C TRP A 502 -8.55 26.95 14.29
N GLU A 503 -8.69 25.72 14.73
CA GLU A 503 -8.59 25.31 16.13
C GLU A 503 -7.35 24.45 16.35
N GLU A 504 -6.28 25.08 16.86
CA GLU A 504 -5.03 24.41 17.24
C GLU A 504 -4.58 24.83 18.63
N ASP A 505 -3.85 23.96 19.33
CA ASP A 505 -3.27 24.23 20.66
C ASP A 505 -2.05 25.17 20.56
N MET A 506 -2.34 26.46 20.45
CA MET A 506 -1.35 27.53 20.44
C MET A 506 -0.70 27.74 21.82
N GLU A 507 -1.31 27.26 22.90
CA GLU A 507 -0.76 27.39 24.25
C GLU A 507 0.43 26.44 24.46
N ALA A 508 0.32 25.20 23.99
CA ALA A 508 1.42 24.24 23.95
C ALA A 508 2.61 24.76 23.13
N CYS A 509 2.34 25.35 21.96
CA CYS A 509 3.38 25.96 21.15
C CYS A 509 4.03 27.17 21.86
N GLY A 510 3.23 28.01 22.52
CA GLY A 510 3.74 29.12 23.34
C GLY A 510 4.67 28.66 24.46
N LYS A 511 4.32 27.58 25.16
CA LYS A 511 5.17 26.95 26.20
C LYS A 511 6.47 26.40 25.62
N CYS A 512 6.41 25.79 24.44
CA CYS A 512 7.58 25.26 23.74
C CYS A 512 8.57 26.37 23.39
N ASN A 513 8.10 27.41 22.71
CA ASN A 513 8.92 28.55 22.30
C ASN A 513 9.52 29.27 23.52
N ALA A 514 8.74 29.44 24.59
CA ALA A 514 9.23 30.05 25.84
C ALA A 514 10.35 29.24 26.53
N SER A 515 10.43 27.94 26.26
CA SER A 515 11.50 27.06 26.76
C SER A 515 12.71 26.94 25.82
N GLY A 516 12.72 27.68 24.71
CA GLY A 516 13.78 27.62 23.69
C GLY A 516 13.66 26.43 22.72
N GLY A 517 12.49 25.79 22.66
CA GLY A 517 12.17 24.77 21.67
C GLY A 517 11.46 25.35 20.44
N SER A 518 11.10 24.49 19.51
CA SER A 518 10.37 24.84 18.29
C SER A 518 9.17 23.94 18.08
N CYS A 519 8.04 24.54 17.75
CA CYS A 519 6.78 23.83 17.61
C CYS A 519 6.76 22.96 16.35
N GLY A 520 6.22 21.77 16.50
CA GLY A 520 5.84 20.89 15.41
C GLY A 520 4.55 20.17 15.72
N PHE A 521 4.15 19.29 14.82
CA PHE A 521 2.93 18.52 14.98
C PHE A 521 3.21 17.04 14.78
N ASN A 522 2.76 16.22 15.74
CA ASN A 522 2.81 14.79 15.60
C ASN A 522 1.41 14.25 15.28
N ASP A 523 1.29 13.81 14.04
CA ASP A 523 0.05 13.29 13.46
C ASP A 523 -0.31 11.90 14.02
N SER A 524 0.67 11.15 14.55
CA SER A 524 0.39 9.83 15.15
C SER A 524 -0.44 9.91 16.43
N ASN A 525 -0.41 11.06 17.12
CA ASN A 525 -1.13 11.32 18.37
C ASN A 525 -1.93 12.62 18.32
N ASN A 526 -2.07 13.23 17.14
CA ASN A 526 -2.82 14.47 16.87
C ASN A 526 -2.52 15.60 17.88
N GLN A 527 -1.23 15.86 18.14
CA GLN A 527 -0.80 16.79 19.18
C GLN A 527 0.35 17.68 18.74
N THR A 528 0.34 18.92 19.24
CA THR A 528 1.48 19.84 19.23
C THR A 528 2.65 19.22 20.00
N VAL A 529 3.81 19.15 19.35
CA VAL A 529 5.05 18.64 19.93
C VAL A 529 6.08 19.75 19.99
N CYS A 530 6.86 19.77 21.07
CA CYS A 530 8.02 20.64 21.20
C CYS A 530 9.30 19.91 20.76
N TYR A 531 9.93 20.37 19.69
CA TYR A 531 11.26 19.93 19.29
C TYR A 531 12.32 20.75 20.03
N CYS A 532 13.31 20.06 20.59
CA CYS A 532 14.30 20.69 21.47
C CYS A 532 15.70 20.70 20.84
N PRO A 533 16.51 21.72 21.15
CA PRO A 533 17.90 21.78 20.74
C PRO A 533 18.71 20.62 21.35
N SER A 534 19.86 20.32 20.75
CA SER A 534 20.73 19.23 21.19
C SER A 534 21.11 19.35 22.67
N GLY A 535 20.93 18.26 23.44
CA GLY A 535 21.18 18.24 24.89
C GLY A 535 19.97 18.61 25.76
N PHE A 536 18.80 18.83 25.14
CA PHE A 536 17.54 19.06 25.81
C PHE A 536 16.50 18.03 25.36
N GLU A 537 15.61 17.63 26.26
CA GLU A 537 14.51 16.71 25.99
C GLU A 537 13.17 17.39 26.21
N SER A 538 12.19 17.01 25.40
CA SER A 538 10.82 17.50 25.49
C SER A 538 10.04 16.70 26.52
N SER A 539 9.46 17.39 27.51
CA SER A 539 8.55 16.74 28.47
C SER A 539 7.17 16.59 27.85
N SER A 540 6.72 15.34 27.66
CA SER A 540 5.40 14.99 27.11
C SER A 540 4.20 15.58 27.86
N HIS A 541 4.39 16.00 29.11
CA HIS A 541 3.33 16.60 29.94
C HIS A 541 3.34 18.13 29.96
N THR A 542 4.47 18.77 29.66
CA THR A 542 4.62 20.23 29.80
C THR A 542 4.89 20.95 28.48
N ASN A 543 5.19 20.22 27.40
CA ASN A 543 5.59 20.77 26.09
C ASN A 543 6.70 21.83 26.22
N LYS A 544 7.68 21.53 27.07
CA LYS A 544 8.85 22.36 27.36
C LYS A 544 10.13 21.55 27.20
N CYS A 545 11.18 22.23 26.77
CA CYS A 545 12.53 21.69 26.73
C CYS A 545 13.19 21.77 28.12
N HIS A 546 13.72 20.64 28.57
CA HIS A 546 14.45 20.51 29.83
C HIS A 546 15.83 19.91 29.58
N ARG A 547 16.80 20.23 30.43
CA ARG A 547 18.16 19.70 30.31
C ARG A 547 18.16 18.20 30.61
N SER A 548 18.76 17.39 29.74
CA SER A 548 18.83 15.95 29.96
C SER A 548 19.70 15.64 31.19
N HIS A 549 19.10 15.10 32.24
CA HIS A 549 19.84 14.63 33.41
C HIS A 549 20.51 13.29 33.07
N LEU A 550 21.77 13.32 32.69
CA LEU A 550 22.63 12.13 32.72
C LEU A 550 22.83 11.69 34.19
N PRO A 551 22.74 10.39 34.53
CA PRO A 551 23.20 9.90 35.83
C PRO A 551 24.71 10.13 35.97
N PRO A 552 25.23 10.38 37.19
CA PRO A 552 26.64 10.63 37.38
C PRO A 552 27.45 9.36 37.11
N SER A 553 28.44 9.47 36.22
CA SER A 553 29.48 8.45 36.03
C SER A 553 30.20 8.14 37.35
N PRO A 554 30.68 6.90 37.57
CA PRO A 554 31.37 6.53 38.80
C PRO A 554 32.65 7.36 38.98
N ALA A 555 32.81 7.86 40.20
CA ALA A 555 33.89 8.73 40.63
C ALA A 555 35.27 8.12 40.34
N TYR A 556 36.08 8.88 39.60
CA TYR A 556 37.51 8.66 39.48
C TYR A 556 38.15 9.03 40.82
N THR A 557 38.53 8.04 41.61
CA THR A 557 39.35 8.24 42.82
C THR A 557 40.72 8.77 42.41
N LYS A 558 40.97 10.05 42.68
CA LYS A 558 42.33 10.57 42.86
C LYS A 558 42.88 9.98 44.16
N ASN A 559 44.02 9.31 44.09
CA ASN A 559 44.95 9.33 45.21
C ASN A 559 46.38 9.56 44.73
N ASN A 560 46.99 10.53 45.40
CA ASN A 560 48.33 11.08 45.22
C ASN A 560 49.41 10.00 45.37
N ASN A 561 50.55 10.16 44.68
CA ASN A 561 51.75 10.66 45.37
C ASN A 561 52.92 10.95 44.42
N ASN A 562 53.56 12.08 44.74
CA ASN A 562 54.88 12.55 44.32
C ASN A 562 55.93 11.42 44.34
N THR A 563 56.89 11.44 43.40
CA THR A 563 58.28 11.87 43.70
C THR A 563 59.19 11.74 42.47
N LYS A 564 60.26 12.54 42.53
CA LYS A 564 61.24 12.86 41.48
C LYS A 564 62.24 11.73 41.22
N GLY A 565 62.81 11.77 40.01
CA GLY A 565 64.25 11.59 39.80
C GLY A 565 64.68 10.28 39.15
N GLY A 566 65.55 10.36 38.12
CA GLY A 566 66.28 9.17 37.65
C GLY A 566 66.71 9.17 36.18
N SER A 567 67.74 9.94 35.88
CA SER A 567 68.51 10.06 34.64
C SER A 567 69.17 8.76 34.07
N LYS A 568 69.34 8.73 32.73
CA LYS A 568 70.35 7.98 31.87
C LYS A 568 70.09 6.47 31.64
N SER A 569 70.41 5.84 30.51
CA SER A 569 71.45 6.06 29.48
C SER A 569 71.10 5.38 28.12
N LYS A 570 71.76 5.83 27.04
CA LYS A 570 71.78 5.24 25.69
C LYS A 570 72.67 3.99 25.64
N LEU A 571 72.39 3.01 24.76
CA LEU A 571 73.45 2.31 24.03
C LEU A 571 72.97 1.71 22.70
N LYS A 572 73.80 1.90 21.68
CA LYS A 572 73.65 1.44 20.29
C LYS A 572 74.03 -0.03 20.16
N LEU A 573 73.41 -0.76 19.21
CA LEU A 573 73.89 -2.05 18.74
C LEU A 573 74.25 -1.96 17.26
N ALA A 574 75.49 -2.32 16.92
CA ALA A 574 75.96 -2.57 15.55
C ALA A 574 75.95 -4.09 15.28
N PRO A 575 75.92 -4.53 14.01
CA PRO A 575 75.68 -5.92 13.62
C PRO A 575 76.98 -6.71 13.42
N ILE A 576 76.89 -8.05 13.36
CA ILE A 576 77.55 -8.93 12.35
C ILE A 576 77.01 -10.38 12.49
N LEU A 577 76.77 -10.95 11.30
CA LEU A 577 76.49 -12.34 10.88
C LEU A 577 77.35 -13.40 11.60
N THR A 578 76.91 -14.66 11.79
CA THR A 578 76.99 -15.72 10.75
C THR A 578 76.11 -16.95 11.06
N GLY A 579 75.51 -17.56 10.02
CA GLY A 579 75.65 -19.00 9.75
C GLY A 579 74.60 -20.03 10.22
N LEU A 580 73.72 -20.42 9.28
CA LEU A 580 73.25 -21.80 8.99
C LEU A 580 72.29 -22.54 9.96
N THR A 581 70.98 -22.52 9.63
CA THR A 581 70.16 -23.67 9.18
C THR A 581 68.68 -23.25 9.15
N VAL A 582 68.31 -22.44 8.15
CA VAL A 582 66.96 -21.92 7.97
C VAL A 582 66.35 -22.57 6.73
N ALA A 583 65.49 -23.57 6.93
CA ALA A 583 64.52 -23.98 5.91
C ALA A 583 63.25 -24.64 6.48
N GLY A 584 63.30 -25.26 7.68
CA GLY A 584 62.11 -25.88 8.29
C GLY A 584 61.32 -24.97 9.25
N ILE A 585 62.00 -24.08 9.97
CA ILE A 585 61.40 -23.33 11.10
C ILE A 585 60.65 -22.08 10.62
N VAL A 586 61.02 -21.50 9.47
CA VAL A 586 60.45 -20.23 8.98
C VAL A 586 59.08 -20.39 8.30
N LEU A 587 58.65 -21.60 7.92
CA LEU A 587 57.29 -21.82 7.39
C LEU A 587 56.32 -22.41 8.42
N VAL A 588 56.78 -23.28 9.31
CA VAL A 588 55.90 -23.94 10.29
C VAL A 588 55.49 -23.00 11.42
N PHE A 589 56.40 -22.16 11.94
CA PHE A 589 56.07 -21.23 13.02
C PHE A 589 55.05 -20.16 12.64
N PRO A 590 55.16 -19.44 11.50
CA PRO A 590 54.14 -18.47 11.14
C PRO A 590 52.81 -19.15 10.80
N VAL A 591 52.80 -20.32 10.16
CA VAL A 591 51.55 -21.07 9.90
C VAL A 591 50.91 -21.53 11.22
N CYS A 592 51.68 -22.09 12.16
CA CYS A 592 51.17 -22.52 13.45
C CYS A 592 50.72 -21.34 14.31
N PHE A 593 51.45 -20.21 14.28
CA PHE A 593 51.08 -18.98 14.96
C PHE A 593 49.83 -18.34 14.36
N ILE A 594 49.67 -18.38 13.03
CA ILE A 594 48.47 -17.94 12.31
C ILE A 594 47.30 -18.85 12.69
N VAL A 595 47.45 -20.18 12.68
CA VAL A 595 46.41 -21.13 13.09
C VAL A 595 46.02 -20.95 14.55
N LEU A 596 46.98 -20.73 15.46
CA LEU A 596 46.71 -20.45 16.87
C LEU A 596 46.05 -19.08 17.09
N ARG A 597 46.41 -18.05 16.30
CA ARG A 597 45.73 -16.74 16.30
C ARG A 597 44.31 -16.83 15.73
N PHE A 598 44.08 -17.62 14.69
CA PHE A 598 42.74 -17.85 14.12
C PHE A 598 41.87 -18.70 15.05
N LYS A 599 42.43 -19.75 15.68
CA LYS A 599 41.72 -20.52 16.71
C LYS A 599 41.46 -19.70 17.98
N GLY A 600 42.41 -18.86 18.40
CA GLY A 600 42.27 -17.95 19.54
C GLY A 600 41.27 -16.83 19.30
N LYS A 601 41.25 -16.23 18.09
CA LYS A 601 40.19 -15.28 17.69
C LYS A 601 38.83 -15.95 17.55
N SER A 602 38.78 -17.17 17.02
CA SER A 602 37.53 -17.96 16.93
C SER A 602 36.99 -18.33 18.30
N LEU A 603 37.85 -18.75 19.24
CA LEU A 603 37.48 -19.06 20.61
C LEU A 603 37.11 -17.81 21.41
N SER A 604 37.82 -16.68 21.20
CA SER A 604 37.48 -15.39 21.80
C SER A 604 36.12 -14.88 21.30
N ASN A 605 35.87 -14.91 19.98
CA ASN A 605 34.58 -14.56 19.41
C ASN A 605 33.47 -15.53 19.88
N TYR A 606 33.79 -16.81 20.05
CA TYR A 606 32.90 -17.81 20.63
C TYR A 606 32.53 -17.46 22.08
N LEU A 607 33.52 -17.16 22.93
CA LEU A 607 33.31 -16.82 24.34
C LEU A 607 32.58 -15.47 24.48
N GLN A 608 32.92 -14.47 23.67
CA GLN A 608 32.25 -13.18 23.65
C GLN A 608 30.78 -13.30 23.20
N GLY A 609 30.50 -14.11 22.17
CA GLY A 609 29.13 -14.41 21.74
C GLY A 609 28.32 -15.12 22.83
N LYS A 610 28.95 -16.07 23.55
CA LYS A 610 28.31 -16.77 24.68
C LYS A 610 28.01 -15.84 25.85
N ILE A 611 28.95 -14.97 26.22
CA ILE A 611 28.77 -13.94 27.27
C ILE A 611 27.65 -12.97 26.90
N ASN A 612 27.58 -12.53 25.64
CA ASN A 612 26.54 -11.62 25.16
C ASN A 612 25.15 -12.29 25.15
N ASP A 613 25.06 -13.56 24.76
CA ASP A 613 23.82 -14.34 24.81
C ASP A 613 23.37 -14.55 26.26
N ASP A 614 24.28 -14.96 27.16
CA ASP A 614 23.97 -15.12 28.58
C ASP A 614 23.56 -13.78 29.23
N ALA A 615 24.17 -12.65 28.88
CA ALA A 615 23.74 -11.33 29.36
C ALA A 615 22.34 -10.93 28.84
N ARG A 616 22.01 -11.21 27.57
CA ARG A 616 20.67 -10.96 27.01
C ARG A 616 19.61 -11.86 27.65
N ILE A 617 19.96 -13.11 27.92
CA ILE A 617 19.10 -14.09 28.57
C ILE A 617 18.91 -13.76 30.04
N GLU A 618 19.96 -13.38 30.77
CA GLU A 618 19.85 -12.97 32.18
C GLU A 618 19.04 -11.68 32.32
N ALA A 619 19.26 -10.68 31.47
CA ALA A 619 18.42 -9.49 31.40
C ALA A 619 16.95 -9.83 31.07
N PHE A 620 16.73 -10.86 30.24
CA PHE A 620 15.40 -11.37 29.93
C PHE A 620 14.81 -12.10 31.14
N ILE A 621 15.42 -13.16 31.67
CA ILE A 621 14.96 -13.95 32.84
C ILE A 621 14.69 -13.06 34.06
N THR A 622 15.56 -12.09 34.34
CA THR A 622 15.39 -11.13 35.44
C THR A 622 14.07 -10.34 35.33
N LYS A 623 13.54 -10.14 34.10
CA LYS A 623 12.26 -9.47 33.84
C LYS A 623 11.02 -10.36 34.07
N PHE A 624 11.18 -11.68 34.21
CA PHE A 624 10.06 -12.65 34.35
C PHE A 624 9.93 -13.28 35.75
N GLY A 625 10.95 -13.14 36.61
CA GLY A 625 10.89 -13.64 37.99
C GLY A 625 10.66 -15.16 38.08
N LEU A 626 9.78 -15.59 38.98
CA LEU A 626 9.52 -17.00 39.33
C LEU A 626 8.82 -17.84 38.22
N PHE A 627 8.40 -17.23 37.09
CA PHE A 627 7.62 -17.89 36.03
C PHE A 627 8.41 -18.17 34.73
N ALA A 628 9.74 -18.07 34.77
CA ALA A 628 10.57 -18.33 33.59
C ALA A 628 10.53 -19.83 33.19
N PRO A 629 10.24 -20.17 31.92
CA PRO A 629 10.29 -21.56 31.45
C PRO A 629 11.71 -22.14 31.56
N LYS A 630 11.82 -23.46 31.68
CA LYS A 630 13.12 -24.12 31.85
C LYS A 630 14.01 -23.93 30.63
N ARG A 631 15.27 -23.53 30.86
CA ARG A 631 16.30 -23.43 29.82
C ARG A 631 16.92 -24.80 29.58
N TYR A 632 17.03 -25.18 28.30
CA TYR A 632 17.72 -26.37 27.83
C TYR A 632 18.89 -25.99 26.93
N SER A 633 19.99 -26.73 27.04
CA SER A 633 21.11 -26.64 26.12
C SER A 633 20.82 -27.30 24.78
N TYR A 634 21.51 -26.90 23.71
CA TYR A 634 21.32 -27.53 22.40
C TYR A 634 21.59 -29.04 22.40
N GLU A 635 22.55 -29.50 23.21
CA GLU A 635 22.82 -30.94 23.37
C GLU A 635 21.67 -31.67 24.07
N GLU A 636 21.00 -31.05 25.04
CA GLU A 636 19.78 -31.61 25.63
C GLU A 636 18.63 -31.65 24.62
N ILE A 637 18.47 -30.62 23.77
CA ILE A 637 17.50 -30.64 22.67
C ILE A 637 17.76 -31.80 21.72
N LYS A 638 19.01 -31.95 21.29
CA LYS A 638 19.44 -33.02 20.39
C LYS A 638 19.23 -34.40 20.99
N LYS A 639 19.43 -34.57 22.30
CA LYS A 639 19.12 -35.82 23.01
C LYS A 639 17.62 -36.05 23.10
N MET A 640 16.85 -35.04 23.47
CA MET A 640 15.39 -35.07 23.63
C MET A 640 14.67 -35.43 22.32
N THR A 641 15.15 -34.95 21.18
CA THR A 641 14.57 -35.23 19.85
C THR A 641 15.18 -36.45 19.16
N ASN A 642 16.02 -37.22 19.85
CA ASN A 642 16.78 -38.33 19.27
C ASN A 642 17.49 -37.91 17.96
N LYS A 643 18.25 -36.81 18.02
CA LYS A 643 18.93 -36.18 16.88
C LYS A 643 17.97 -35.73 15.76
N PHE A 644 16.80 -35.20 16.13
CA PHE A 644 15.79 -34.67 15.21
C PHE A 644 15.21 -35.71 14.24
N ASN A 645 15.09 -36.96 14.69
CA ASN A 645 14.72 -38.09 13.83
C ASN A 645 13.22 -38.13 13.47
N ASP A 646 12.35 -37.71 14.39
CA ASP A 646 10.90 -37.75 14.22
C ASP A 646 10.37 -36.34 13.95
N LYS A 647 10.13 -36.02 12.67
CA LYS A 647 9.69 -34.70 12.24
C LYS A 647 8.17 -34.67 12.12
N LEU A 648 7.55 -33.78 12.88
CA LEU A 648 6.09 -33.60 12.93
C LEU A 648 5.57 -32.64 11.85
N GLY A 649 6.40 -31.68 11.42
CA GLY A 649 6.03 -30.70 10.40
C GLY A 649 7.12 -29.67 10.11
N GLN A 650 6.94 -28.90 9.03
CA GLN A 650 7.80 -27.77 8.67
C GLN A 650 6.96 -26.66 8.03
N GLY A 651 7.24 -25.41 8.40
CA GLY A 651 6.58 -24.23 7.84
C GLY A 651 7.48 -23.00 7.87
N GLY A 652 6.91 -21.82 7.60
CA GLY A 652 7.66 -20.55 7.54
C GLY A 652 8.36 -20.16 8.84
N PHE A 653 7.98 -20.74 9.98
CA PHE A 653 8.58 -20.45 11.29
C PHE A 653 9.64 -21.47 11.72
N GLY A 654 9.86 -22.55 10.95
CA GLY A 654 10.86 -23.57 11.29
C GLY A 654 10.34 -25.01 11.15
N SER A 655 11.07 -25.95 11.76
CA SER A 655 10.71 -27.37 11.76
C SER A 655 10.32 -27.83 13.17
N VAL A 656 9.30 -28.67 13.27
CA VAL A 656 8.82 -29.22 14.55
C VAL A 656 9.15 -30.70 14.61
N TYR A 657 9.73 -31.14 15.73
CA TYR A 657 10.13 -32.52 15.96
C TYR A 657 9.47 -33.08 17.21
N LYS A 658 9.17 -34.37 17.20
CA LYS A 658 8.74 -35.09 18.40
C LYS A 658 9.97 -35.32 19.29
N GLY A 659 9.78 -35.14 20.59
CA GLY A 659 10.80 -35.39 21.58
C GLY A 659 10.23 -36.06 22.83
N LYS A 660 11.13 -36.43 23.74
CA LYS A 660 10.81 -37.01 25.03
C LYS A 660 11.68 -36.39 26.13
N LEU A 661 11.05 -35.83 27.15
CA LEU A 661 11.71 -35.29 28.33
C LEU A 661 12.34 -36.43 29.18
N PRO A 662 13.29 -36.12 30.08
CA PRO A 662 13.96 -37.13 30.92
C PRO A 662 13.00 -37.96 31.80
N ASP A 663 11.88 -37.37 32.20
CA ASP A 663 10.81 -38.01 32.97
C ASP A 663 9.87 -38.88 32.12
N GLY A 664 10.02 -38.84 30.80
CA GLY A 664 9.27 -39.63 29.85
C GLY A 664 8.10 -38.92 29.18
N HIS A 665 7.79 -37.67 29.54
CA HIS A 665 6.74 -36.90 28.90
C HIS A 665 7.08 -36.59 27.44
N LEU A 666 6.11 -36.77 26.53
CA LEU A 666 6.27 -36.43 25.12
C LEU A 666 6.14 -34.92 24.91
N VAL A 667 6.97 -34.39 24.01
CA VAL A 667 7.03 -32.96 23.72
C VAL A 667 7.14 -32.70 22.22
N ALA A 668 6.73 -31.50 21.81
CA ALA A 668 6.95 -30.97 20.47
C ALA A 668 8.05 -29.89 20.53
N VAL A 669 9.13 -30.12 19.81
CA VAL A 669 10.30 -29.22 19.76
C VAL A 669 10.26 -28.43 18.44
N LYS A 670 9.88 -27.15 18.52
CA LYS A 670 9.88 -26.21 17.39
C LYS A 670 11.27 -25.58 17.27
N PHE A 671 12.01 -25.95 16.24
CA PHE A 671 13.33 -25.42 15.93
C PHE A 671 13.20 -24.31 14.89
N LEU A 672 13.62 -23.08 15.24
CA LEU A 672 13.45 -21.91 14.37
C LEU A 672 14.59 -21.83 13.33
N SER A 673 14.25 -21.41 12.11
CA SER A 673 15.22 -21.31 11.00
C SER A 673 16.21 -20.15 11.18
N GLU A 674 17.48 -20.35 10.82
CA GLU A 674 18.58 -19.39 10.99
C GLU A 674 18.43 -18.12 10.11
N MET A 675 17.51 -18.12 9.12
CA MET A 675 17.41 -17.06 8.10
C MET A 675 16.42 -15.92 8.43
N LYS A 676 15.78 -15.91 9.61
CA LYS A 676 14.78 -14.88 9.99
C LYS A 676 15.26 -13.99 11.16
N GLY A 677 15.88 -12.86 10.82
CA GLY A 677 16.03 -11.69 11.70
C GLY A 677 16.80 -11.86 13.02
N ASN A 678 16.74 -10.82 13.86
CA ASN A 678 17.50 -10.70 15.12
C ASN A 678 16.98 -11.60 16.27
N GLY A 679 15.96 -12.43 16.03
CA GLY A 679 15.32 -13.29 17.04
C GLY A 679 14.20 -12.64 17.83
N GLU A 680 13.61 -11.56 17.31
CA GLU A 680 12.51 -10.85 17.98
C GLU A 680 11.25 -11.70 18.12
N ASP A 681 10.84 -12.43 17.07
CA ASP A 681 9.68 -13.33 17.12
C ASP A 681 9.85 -14.43 18.18
N PHE A 682 11.08 -14.97 18.32
CA PHE A 682 11.39 -15.93 19.37
C PHE A 682 11.21 -15.31 20.76
N MET A 683 11.80 -14.13 20.98
CA MET A 683 11.71 -13.44 22.27
C MET A 683 10.27 -13.04 22.59
N ASN A 684 9.48 -12.68 21.58
CA ASN A 684 8.08 -12.33 21.70
C ASN A 684 7.21 -13.56 22.04
N GLU A 685 7.42 -14.69 21.36
CA GLU A 685 6.71 -15.95 21.62
C GLU A 685 6.97 -16.41 23.06
N VAL A 686 8.25 -16.46 23.48
CA VAL A 686 8.62 -16.79 24.88
C VAL A 686 8.00 -15.79 25.85
N ALA A 687 8.02 -14.49 25.54
CA ALA A 687 7.51 -13.46 26.43
C ALA A 687 5.99 -13.57 26.62
N SER A 688 5.23 -13.79 25.56
CA SER A 688 3.78 -13.86 25.63
C SER A 688 3.31 -15.15 26.27
N ILE A 689 3.78 -16.31 25.79
CA ILE A 689 3.20 -17.59 26.19
C ILE A 689 3.61 -18.03 27.60
N SER A 690 4.79 -17.61 28.09
CA SER A 690 5.24 -17.91 29.47
C SER A 690 4.33 -17.31 30.56
N ARG A 691 3.47 -16.36 30.21
CA ARG A 691 2.50 -15.72 31.12
C ARG A 691 1.12 -16.38 31.07
N THR A 692 0.96 -17.44 30.29
CA THR A 692 -0.33 -18.10 30.07
C THR A 692 -0.38 -19.43 30.82
N SER A 693 -1.53 -19.73 31.42
CA SER A 693 -1.82 -21.03 32.03
C SER A 693 -3.31 -21.28 31.91
N HIS A 694 -3.71 -22.00 30.87
CA HIS A 694 -5.12 -22.24 30.56
C HIS A 694 -5.29 -23.54 29.78
N VAL A 695 -6.38 -24.27 30.00
CA VAL A 695 -6.65 -25.57 29.36
C VAL A 695 -6.71 -25.49 27.82
N ASN A 696 -7.11 -24.34 27.27
CA ASN A 696 -7.21 -24.08 25.82
C ASN A 696 -6.02 -23.32 25.22
N ILE A 697 -4.85 -23.29 25.89
CA ILE A 697 -3.61 -22.72 25.37
C ILE A 697 -2.50 -23.76 25.50
N VAL A 698 -1.65 -23.88 24.50
CA VAL A 698 -0.52 -24.82 24.53
C VAL A 698 0.50 -24.40 25.59
N THR A 699 0.98 -25.36 26.37
CA THR A 699 1.94 -25.11 27.44
C THR A 699 3.37 -25.10 26.91
N LEU A 700 4.08 -23.99 27.12
CA LEU A 700 5.53 -23.91 26.90
C LEU A 700 6.28 -24.51 28.10
N LEU A 701 6.94 -25.64 27.90
CA LEU A 701 7.68 -26.37 28.93
C LEU A 701 9.11 -25.86 29.08
N GLY A 702 9.67 -25.28 28.02
CA GLY A 702 11.01 -24.71 28.05
C GLY A 702 11.46 -24.13 26.72
N PHE A 703 12.69 -23.62 26.70
CA PHE A 703 13.31 -23.07 25.50
C PHE A 703 14.81 -23.34 25.45
N CYS A 704 15.37 -23.25 24.25
CA CYS A 704 16.80 -23.23 23.99
C CYS A 704 17.14 -21.94 23.26
N PHE A 705 18.13 -21.19 23.79
CA PHE A 705 18.67 -20.00 23.16
C PHE A 705 20.20 -20.03 23.26
N GLU A 706 20.83 -20.52 22.20
CA GLU A 706 22.29 -20.59 22.06
C GLU A 706 22.68 -20.10 20.65
N ARG A 707 23.05 -18.82 20.53
CA ARG A 707 23.39 -18.15 19.25
C ARG A 707 22.29 -18.27 18.18
N SER A 708 22.57 -19.05 17.13
CA SER A 708 21.66 -19.35 16.03
C SER A 708 20.75 -20.55 16.31
N LYS A 709 21.01 -21.30 17.39
CA LYS A 709 20.23 -22.48 17.78
C LYS A 709 19.14 -22.03 18.74
N ARG A 710 17.94 -21.84 18.19
CA ARG A 710 16.76 -21.38 18.92
C ARG A 710 15.65 -22.42 18.82
N ALA A 711 15.17 -22.90 19.96
CA ALA A 711 14.10 -23.88 20.00
C ALA A 711 13.10 -23.62 21.13
N LEU A 712 11.85 -23.99 20.90
CA LEU A 712 10.77 -23.94 21.87
C LEU A 712 10.25 -25.37 22.11
N ILE A 713 10.02 -25.71 23.37
CA ILE A 713 9.59 -27.04 23.80
C ILE A 713 8.17 -26.90 24.32
N TYR A 714 7.22 -27.45 23.58
CA TYR A 714 5.80 -27.47 23.90
C TYR A 714 5.35 -28.85 24.38
N GLU A 715 4.24 -28.92 25.10
CA GLU A 715 3.51 -30.18 25.26
C GLU A 715 3.16 -30.79 23.88
N PHE A 716 3.20 -32.12 23.78
CA PHE A 716 2.91 -32.80 22.52
C PHE A 716 1.39 -32.91 22.30
N MET A 717 0.93 -32.52 21.10
CA MET A 717 -0.47 -32.53 20.71
C MET A 717 -0.73 -33.67 19.70
N PRO A 718 -1.19 -34.85 20.15
CA PRO A 718 -1.16 -36.08 19.36
C PRO A 718 -2.05 -36.09 18.11
N LYS A 719 -3.14 -35.31 18.09
CA LYS A 719 -4.01 -35.20 16.91
C LYS A 719 -3.57 -34.12 15.91
N GLY A 720 -2.55 -33.33 16.25
CA GLY A 720 -2.03 -32.28 15.39
C GLY A 720 -2.99 -31.11 15.27
N SER A 721 -2.93 -30.40 14.14
CA SER A 721 -3.66 -29.16 13.88
C SER A 721 -5.07 -29.40 13.31
N LEU A 722 -5.98 -28.45 13.57
CA LEU A 722 -7.39 -28.53 13.21
C LEU A 722 -7.62 -28.58 11.68
N ASP A 723 -6.77 -27.96 10.87
CA ASP A 723 -6.87 -27.96 9.39
C ASP A 723 -6.95 -29.38 8.80
N LYS A 724 -6.26 -30.35 9.43
CA LYS A 724 -6.26 -31.76 9.00
C LYS A 724 -7.64 -32.41 9.06
N PHE A 725 -8.52 -31.89 9.90
CA PHE A 725 -9.90 -32.36 10.09
C PHE A 725 -10.92 -31.56 9.27
N ILE A 726 -10.54 -30.37 8.78
CA ILE A 726 -11.39 -29.52 7.92
C ILE A 726 -11.21 -29.89 6.43
N TYR A 727 -9.97 -30.09 5.95
CA TYR A 727 -9.68 -30.24 4.50
C TYR A 727 -9.32 -31.66 4.05
N GLY A 728 -9.53 -32.68 4.87
CA GLY A 728 -9.03 -34.03 4.61
C GLY A 728 -9.60 -34.69 3.35
N GLN A 729 -8.94 -34.52 2.21
CA GLN A 729 -8.93 -35.44 1.06
C GLN A 729 -7.58 -36.17 1.05
N GLY A 730 -7.53 -37.41 1.55
CA GLY A 730 -6.33 -38.23 1.54
C GLY A 730 -6.66 -39.70 1.75
N SER A 731 -6.03 -40.54 0.93
CA SER A 731 -6.25 -41.97 0.59
C SER A 731 -6.41 -43.04 1.69
N ASP A 732 -6.66 -42.70 2.95
CA ASP A 732 -7.02 -43.69 3.98
C ASP A 732 -8.53 -43.66 4.25
N ASN A 733 -9.20 -44.75 3.86
CA ASN A 733 -10.63 -45.02 4.04
C ASN A 733 -11.04 -45.19 5.51
N GLN A 734 -10.97 -44.12 6.31
CA GLN A 734 -11.76 -43.98 7.53
C GLN A 734 -12.11 -42.50 7.73
N SER A 735 -13.40 -42.22 7.86
CA SER A 735 -14.02 -40.93 8.11
C SER A 735 -13.28 -40.11 9.19
N ARG A 736 -12.43 -39.17 8.76
CA ARG A 736 -11.76 -38.19 9.66
C ARG A 736 -12.56 -36.90 9.84
N GLN A 737 -13.81 -36.87 9.41
CA GLN A 737 -14.70 -35.75 9.72
C GLN A 737 -15.09 -35.86 11.20
N LEU A 738 -14.86 -34.78 11.95
CA LEU A 738 -15.29 -34.69 13.35
C LEU A 738 -16.84 -34.81 13.43
N GLU A 739 -17.43 -34.95 14.61
CA GLU A 739 -18.89 -34.78 14.79
C GLU A 739 -19.24 -33.30 14.97
N TRP A 740 -20.50 -32.87 14.75
CA TRP A 740 -20.91 -31.47 14.94
C TRP A 740 -20.76 -31.00 16.39
N VAL A 741 -21.08 -31.89 17.34
CA VAL A 741 -20.86 -31.64 18.77
C VAL A 741 -19.38 -31.38 19.05
N THR A 742 -18.48 -32.19 18.50
CA THR A 742 -17.03 -31.98 18.65
C THR A 742 -16.56 -30.66 18.03
N LEU A 743 -17.08 -30.24 16.87
CA LEU A 743 -16.73 -28.91 16.31
C LEU A 743 -17.24 -27.77 17.18
N TYR A 744 -18.43 -27.91 17.73
CA TYR A 744 -18.99 -26.94 18.65
C TYR A 744 -18.11 -26.81 19.90
N ASP A 745 -17.69 -27.94 20.49
CA ASP A 745 -16.79 -27.96 21.64
C ASP A 745 -15.42 -27.36 21.30
N ILE A 746 -14.91 -27.61 20.09
CA ILE A 746 -13.69 -26.98 19.59
C ILE A 746 -13.87 -25.46 19.47
N ALA A 747 -14.92 -24.98 18.81
CA ALA A 747 -15.20 -23.56 18.67
C ALA A 747 -15.38 -22.88 20.04
N LEU A 748 -16.05 -23.55 20.98
CA LEU A 748 -16.25 -23.08 22.35
C LEU A 748 -14.94 -23.03 23.14
N GLY A 749 -14.11 -24.07 23.04
CA GLY A 749 -12.80 -24.13 23.71
C GLY A 749 -11.83 -23.04 23.20
N ILE A 750 -11.82 -22.78 21.89
CA ILE A 750 -11.01 -21.69 21.32
C ILE A 750 -11.52 -20.33 21.81
N ALA A 751 -12.84 -20.15 21.88
CA ALA A 751 -13.42 -18.92 22.41
C ALA A 751 -13.02 -18.69 23.88
N ARG A 752 -13.00 -19.74 24.71
CA ARG A 752 -12.51 -19.68 26.11
C ARG A 752 -11.03 -19.31 26.18
N GLY A 753 -10.20 -19.89 25.31
CA GLY A 753 -8.79 -19.55 25.22
C GLY A 753 -8.55 -18.08 24.87
N LEU A 754 -9.28 -17.54 23.89
CA LEU A 754 -9.19 -16.14 23.50
C LEU A 754 -9.73 -15.18 24.57
N GLU A 755 -10.83 -15.53 25.24
CA GLU A 755 -11.37 -14.75 26.36
C GLU A 755 -10.35 -14.64 27.50
N TYR A 756 -9.68 -15.75 27.85
CA TYR A 756 -8.58 -15.75 28.80
C TYR A 756 -7.43 -14.82 28.36
N LEU A 757 -7.01 -14.86 27.09
CA LEU A 757 -5.95 -13.96 26.60
C LEU A 757 -6.35 -12.48 26.65
N HIS A 758 -7.62 -12.17 26.39
CA HIS A 758 -8.12 -10.79 26.31
C HIS A 758 -8.42 -10.16 27.67
N GLN A 759 -8.91 -10.96 28.63
CA GLN A 759 -9.42 -10.48 29.92
C GLN A 759 -8.95 -11.32 31.13
N GLY A 760 -8.79 -12.64 30.97
CA GLY A 760 -8.44 -13.55 32.09
C GLY A 760 -6.94 -13.59 32.47
N CYS A 761 -6.05 -13.14 31.61
CA CYS A 761 -4.61 -13.10 31.86
C CYS A 761 -4.18 -11.78 32.54
N ASN A 762 -3.23 -11.86 33.48
CA ASN A 762 -2.68 -10.69 34.19
C ASN A 762 -2.15 -9.58 33.27
N THR A 763 -1.75 -9.94 32.05
CA THR A 763 -1.39 -9.02 30.98
C THR A 763 -2.20 -9.41 29.76
N ARG A 764 -2.98 -8.47 29.22
CA ARG A 764 -3.76 -8.73 27.99
C ARG A 764 -2.82 -9.08 26.85
N ILE A 765 -3.10 -10.19 26.18
CA ILE A 765 -2.34 -10.69 25.02
C ILE A 765 -3.28 -10.71 23.81
N LEU A 766 -2.83 -10.10 22.71
CA LEU A 766 -3.48 -10.24 21.40
C LEU A 766 -2.72 -11.28 20.59
N HIS A 767 -3.41 -12.23 19.95
CA HIS A 767 -2.76 -13.35 19.27
C HIS A 767 -2.34 -13.01 17.83
N PHE A 768 -3.22 -12.36 17.06
CA PHE A 768 -3.09 -11.96 15.65
C PHE A 768 -2.93 -13.07 14.60
N ASP A 769 -2.79 -14.34 15.00
CA ASP A 769 -2.69 -15.46 14.05
C ASP A 769 -3.62 -16.63 14.38
N ILE A 770 -4.90 -16.34 14.65
CA ILE A 770 -5.91 -17.38 14.86
C ILE A 770 -6.36 -17.93 13.50
N LYS A 771 -6.10 -19.21 13.27
CA LYS A 771 -6.46 -19.97 12.06
C LYS A 771 -6.38 -21.49 12.35
N PRO A 772 -7.04 -22.37 11.58
CA PRO A 772 -7.03 -23.81 11.82
C PRO A 772 -5.64 -24.44 11.99
N HIS A 773 -4.63 -23.95 11.26
CA HIS A 773 -3.25 -24.46 11.33
C HIS A 773 -2.57 -24.23 12.70
N ASN A 774 -2.95 -23.18 13.43
CA ASN A 774 -2.34 -22.82 14.72
C ASN A 774 -3.16 -23.34 15.92
N LEU A 775 -4.18 -24.15 15.68
CA LEU A 775 -5.07 -24.70 16.69
C LEU A 775 -4.84 -26.20 16.78
N LEU A 776 -4.20 -26.62 17.86
CA LEU A 776 -3.77 -28.00 18.06
C LEU A 776 -4.79 -28.77 18.90
N LEU A 777 -4.94 -30.05 18.62
CA LEU A 777 -5.91 -30.93 19.27
C LEU A 777 -5.18 -32.02 20.05
N ASP A 778 -5.63 -32.22 21.30
CA ASP A 778 -5.11 -33.29 22.14
C ASP A 778 -5.81 -34.63 21.86
N GLU A 779 -5.54 -35.64 22.69
CA GLU A 779 -6.15 -36.98 22.59
C GLU A 779 -7.69 -36.96 22.66
N ASN A 780 -8.26 -35.96 23.34
CA ASN A 780 -9.70 -35.81 23.57
C ASN A 780 -10.35 -34.76 22.65
N PHE A 781 -9.63 -34.30 21.61
CA PHE A 781 -10.05 -33.18 20.74
C PHE A 781 -10.24 -31.85 21.48
N CYS A 782 -9.66 -31.68 22.68
CA CYS A 782 -9.65 -30.39 23.33
C CYS A 782 -8.72 -29.43 22.56
N PRO A 783 -9.20 -28.25 22.13
CA PRO A 783 -8.41 -27.33 21.34
C PRO A 783 -7.45 -26.53 22.20
N LYS A 784 -6.23 -26.33 21.71
CA LYS A 784 -5.22 -25.46 22.31
C LYS A 784 -4.67 -24.48 21.29
N ILE A 785 -4.74 -23.20 21.63
CA ILE A 785 -4.17 -22.10 20.84
C ILE A 785 -2.63 -22.18 20.92
N SER A 786 -1.97 -22.10 19.78
CA SER A 786 -0.52 -22.17 19.64
C SER A 786 0.02 -21.07 18.70
N ASP A 787 1.35 -20.97 18.63
CA ASP A 787 2.10 -20.03 17.78
C ASP A 787 1.91 -18.54 18.13
N PHE A 788 2.50 -18.17 19.27
CA PHE A 788 2.48 -16.79 19.79
C PHE A 788 3.56 -15.88 19.15
N GLY A 789 4.18 -16.29 18.04
CA GLY A 789 5.25 -15.53 17.39
C GLY A 789 4.84 -14.11 16.98
N LEU A 790 3.59 -13.93 16.54
CA LEU A 790 3.04 -12.64 16.14
C LEU A 790 2.30 -11.89 17.26
N SER A 791 2.16 -12.52 18.43
CA SER A 791 1.34 -12.02 19.54
C SER A 791 1.84 -10.68 20.09
N LYS A 792 1.02 -9.99 20.87
CA LYS A 792 1.41 -8.73 21.49
C LYS A 792 0.90 -8.59 22.92
N LEU A 793 1.82 -8.28 23.82
CA LEU A 793 1.54 -7.90 25.21
C LEU A 793 1.06 -6.44 25.26
N CYS A 794 -0.08 -6.21 25.88
CA CYS A 794 -0.67 -4.89 26.05
C CYS A 794 -0.45 -4.38 27.48
N GLU A 795 0.27 -3.27 27.64
CA GLU A 795 0.50 -2.64 28.94
C GLU A 795 -0.66 -1.69 29.31
N GLY A 796 -1.30 -1.94 30.46
CA GLY A 796 -2.34 -1.08 31.05
C GLY A 796 -3.75 -1.23 30.47
N LYS A 797 -4.67 -0.31 30.83
CA LYS A 797 -6.09 -0.30 30.42
C LYS A 797 -6.34 0.12 28.96
N LYS A 798 -5.30 0.23 28.11
CA LYS A 798 -5.44 0.69 26.73
C LYS A 798 -6.19 -0.36 25.88
N SER A 799 -7.23 0.07 25.18
CA SER A 799 -8.04 -0.78 24.29
C SER A 799 -7.44 -0.90 22.88
N ILE A 800 -6.65 0.09 22.45
CA ILE A 800 -6.06 0.17 21.11
C ILE A 800 -4.53 0.01 21.21
N VAL A 801 -3.99 -0.81 20.31
CA VAL A 801 -2.58 -1.18 20.27
C VAL A 801 -1.92 -0.58 19.03
N SER A 802 -0.86 0.20 19.22
CA SER A 802 -0.05 0.69 18.09
C SER A 802 0.74 -0.47 17.49
N MET A 803 0.69 -0.69 16.17
CA MET A 803 1.44 -1.75 15.50
C MET A 803 2.39 -1.19 14.44
N THR A 804 3.51 -1.88 14.22
CA THR A 804 4.42 -1.66 13.09
C THR A 804 4.14 -2.75 12.04
N GLY A 805 3.52 -2.36 10.92
CA GLY A 805 3.10 -3.28 9.85
C GLY A 805 1.84 -4.10 10.17
N ALA A 806 1.23 -4.68 9.13
CA ALA A 806 0.16 -5.66 9.27
C ALA A 806 0.75 -7.01 9.71
N ARG A 807 0.18 -7.63 10.75
CA ARG A 807 0.55 -8.98 11.22
C ARG A 807 -0.65 -9.92 11.16
N GLY A 808 -0.41 -11.16 10.76
CA GLY A 808 -1.39 -12.24 10.70
C GLY A 808 -1.37 -12.98 9.37
N THR A 809 -2.28 -13.93 9.17
CA THR A 809 -2.38 -14.75 7.95
C THR A 809 -3.50 -14.27 7.04
N ALA A 810 -3.19 -14.08 5.75
CA ALA A 810 -4.16 -13.70 4.72
C ALA A 810 -5.41 -14.59 4.78
N GLY A 811 -6.59 -13.98 4.74
CA GLY A 811 -7.89 -14.66 4.94
C GLY A 811 -8.46 -14.56 6.35
N TYR A 812 -7.63 -14.37 7.39
CA TYR A 812 -8.08 -14.24 8.79
C TYR A 812 -7.76 -12.88 9.42
N ILE A 813 -7.01 -12.02 8.73
CA ILE A 813 -6.63 -10.70 9.24
C ILE A 813 -7.84 -9.77 9.24
N ALA A 814 -8.06 -9.11 10.38
CA ALA A 814 -9.14 -8.15 10.54
C ALA A 814 -8.91 -6.88 9.67
N PRO A 815 -9.96 -6.30 9.07
CA PRO A 815 -9.84 -5.11 8.22
C PRO A 815 -9.08 -3.94 8.84
N GLU A 816 -9.29 -3.66 10.13
CA GLU A 816 -8.66 -2.54 10.84
C GLU A 816 -7.15 -2.71 11.05
N VAL A 817 -6.60 -3.92 10.89
CA VAL A 817 -5.15 -4.18 10.95
C VAL A 817 -4.43 -3.59 9.73
N PHE A 818 -5.12 -3.51 8.59
CA PHE A 818 -4.63 -2.84 7.38
C PHE A 818 -5.11 -1.40 7.26
N PHE A 819 -6.36 -1.13 7.65
CA PHE A 819 -7.01 0.17 7.53
C PHE A 819 -7.24 0.81 8.89
N ARG A 820 -6.28 1.63 9.35
CA ARG A 820 -6.37 2.31 10.65
C ARG A 820 -7.58 3.25 10.78
N ASN A 821 -8.18 3.63 9.66
CA ASN A 821 -9.35 4.50 9.59
C ASN A 821 -10.67 3.77 9.95
N LEU A 822 -10.67 2.42 9.98
CA LEU A 822 -11.82 1.60 10.42
C LEU A 822 -11.89 1.47 11.95
N GLY A 823 -10.87 1.92 12.67
CA GLY A 823 -10.74 1.79 14.12
C GLY A 823 -9.34 1.35 14.52
N GLY A 824 -9.02 1.45 15.81
CA GLY A 824 -7.72 1.01 16.32
C GLY A 824 -7.64 -0.50 16.49
N VAL A 825 -6.48 -1.08 16.13
CA VAL A 825 -6.20 -2.51 16.36
C VAL A 825 -6.37 -2.84 17.83
N SER A 826 -7.17 -3.85 18.13
CA SER A 826 -7.57 -4.20 19.50
C SER A 826 -7.79 -5.70 19.60
N ASN A 827 -8.32 -6.15 20.75
CA ASN A 827 -8.74 -7.53 20.92
C ASN A 827 -9.86 -7.95 19.94
N LYS A 828 -10.57 -6.99 19.33
CA LYS A 828 -11.56 -7.23 18.27
C LYS A 828 -10.96 -7.78 16.97
N SER A 829 -9.65 -7.67 16.79
CA SER A 829 -8.98 -8.25 15.63
C SER A 829 -8.88 -9.78 15.74
N ASP A 830 -8.61 -10.30 16.93
CA ASP A 830 -8.67 -11.76 17.19
C ASP A 830 -10.10 -12.30 17.10
N VAL A 831 -11.11 -11.49 17.48
CA VAL A 831 -12.54 -11.84 17.33
C VAL A 831 -12.88 -12.06 15.85
N TYR A 832 -12.39 -11.20 14.96
CA TYR A 832 -12.60 -11.37 13.52
C TYR A 832 -11.95 -12.66 13.00
N SER A 833 -10.69 -12.92 13.37
CA SER A 833 -9.99 -14.15 12.99
C SER A 833 -10.72 -15.40 13.50
N TYR A 834 -11.27 -15.35 14.71
CA TYR A 834 -12.13 -16.41 15.27
C TYR A 834 -13.38 -16.63 14.41
N GLY A 835 -14.09 -15.57 14.02
CA GLY A 835 -15.27 -15.67 13.15
C GLY A 835 -14.95 -16.31 11.80
N MET A 836 -13.86 -15.90 11.16
CA MET A 836 -13.40 -16.49 9.89
C MET A 836 -13.07 -17.97 10.03
N MET A 837 -12.40 -18.37 11.11
CA MET A 837 -12.08 -19.76 11.41
C MET A 837 -13.34 -20.61 11.63
N VAL A 838 -14.33 -20.14 12.41
CA VAL A 838 -15.58 -20.90 12.63
C VAL A 838 -16.37 -21.06 11.32
N LEU A 839 -16.44 -20.01 10.50
CA LEU A 839 -17.07 -20.07 9.18
C LEU A 839 -16.44 -21.16 8.30
N GLU A 840 -15.12 -21.28 8.34
CA GLU A 840 -14.39 -22.29 7.59
C GLU A 840 -14.58 -23.71 8.14
N MET A 841 -14.63 -23.88 9.47
CA MET A 841 -14.98 -25.16 10.11
C MET A 841 -16.35 -25.67 9.63
N VAL A 842 -17.34 -24.77 9.51
CA VAL A 842 -18.68 -25.11 9.00
C VAL A 842 -18.66 -25.33 7.48
N GLY A 843 -17.89 -24.54 6.74
CA GLY A 843 -17.77 -24.59 5.29
C GLY A 843 -17.13 -25.87 4.74
N GLY A 844 -16.02 -26.30 5.34
CA GLY A 844 -15.25 -27.47 4.88
C GLY A 844 -16.02 -28.80 4.96
N ARG A 845 -17.08 -28.87 5.76
CA ARG A 845 -17.92 -30.07 5.92
C ARG A 845 -19.00 -30.27 4.88
N LYS A 846 -19.53 -29.20 4.29
CA LYS A 846 -20.76 -29.30 3.49
C LYS A 846 -20.56 -29.86 2.08
N ASN A 847 -19.38 -30.41 1.75
CA ASN A 847 -18.99 -30.83 0.39
C ASN A 847 -19.55 -29.85 -0.66
N VAL A 848 -19.44 -28.55 -0.37
CA VAL A 848 -19.83 -27.52 -1.33
C VAL A 848 -18.89 -27.76 -2.50
N ASN A 849 -19.47 -28.25 -3.61
CA ASN A 849 -18.74 -28.66 -4.80
C ASN A 849 -17.50 -27.80 -4.96
N VAL A 850 -16.33 -28.43 -4.94
CA VAL A 850 -15.03 -27.75 -5.13
C VAL A 850 -14.98 -27.07 -6.53
N GLU A 851 -15.99 -27.27 -7.37
CA GLU A 851 -16.29 -26.47 -8.57
C GLU A 851 -16.81 -25.05 -8.28
N ALA A 852 -17.54 -24.82 -7.19
CA ALA A 852 -17.89 -23.47 -6.72
C ALA A 852 -16.71 -22.77 -6.01
N SER A 853 -15.73 -23.53 -5.52
CA SER A 853 -14.42 -22.97 -5.13
C SER A 853 -13.48 -22.73 -6.33
N ARG A 854 -13.88 -23.14 -7.54
CA ARG A 854 -13.19 -22.81 -8.81
C ARG A 854 -13.82 -21.60 -9.53
N THR A 855 -14.95 -21.09 -9.05
CA THR A 855 -15.53 -19.80 -9.48
C THR A 855 -15.14 -18.73 -8.45
N SER A 856 -14.14 -17.94 -8.78
CA SER A 856 -13.57 -16.84 -7.98
C SER A 856 -14.51 -15.62 -7.82
N GLU A 857 -15.83 -15.82 -7.82
CA GLU A 857 -16.84 -14.75 -7.88
C GLU A 857 -17.55 -14.46 -6.54
N ILE A 858 -17.33 -15.21 -5.45
CA ILE A 858 -18.16 -15.04 -4.23
C ILE A 858 -17.32 -15.02 -2.92
N TYR A 859 -17.31 -13.87 -2.24
CA TYR A 859 -16.80 -13.72 -0.86
C TYR A 859 -17.57 -14.67 0.06
N PHE A 860 -16.86 -15.55 0.77
CA PHE A 860 -17.44 -16.66 1.54
C PHE A 860 -18.55 -16.23 2.51
N PRO A 861 -18.44 -15.11 3.26
CA PRO A 861 -19.58 -14.56 4.02
C PRO A 861 -20.73 -14.04 3.18
N SER A 862 -20.49 -13.35 2.05
CA SER A 862 -21.55 -12.91 1.13
C SER A 862 -22.27 -14.07 0.48
N TRP A 863 -21.57 -15.18 0.22
CA TRP A 863 -22.16 -16.44 -0.21
C TRP A 863 -23.12 -16.98 0.86
N ILE A 864 -22.67 -17.01 2.12
CA ILE A 864 -23.50 -17.43 3.26
C ILE A 864 -24.73 -16.54 3.42
N TYR A 865 -24.59 -15.20 3.38
CA TYR A 865 -25.73 -14.28 3.44
C TYR A 865 -26.72 -14.43 2.29
N LYS A 866 -26.24 -14.79 1.08
CA LYS A 866 -27.09 -15.03 -0.11
C LYS A 866 -27.88 -16.34 -0.01
N HIS A 867 -27.36 -17.33 0.72
CA HIS A 867 -28.02 -18.63 0.93
C HIS A 867 -28.80 -18.69 2.24
N LEU A 868 -28.58 -17.77 3.19
CA LEU A 868 -29.41 -17.62 4.40
C LEU A 868 -30.79 -17.01 4.10
N ASP A 869 -30.90 -16.14 3.08
CA ASP A 869 -32.18 -15.59 2.60
C ASP A 869 -33.07 -16.64 1.90
N GLN A 870 -32.48 -17.77 1.48
CA GLN A 870 -33.20 -18.91 0.92
C GLN A 870 -33.30 -20.00 1.99
N SER A 871 -34.16 -19.78 2.97
CA SER A 871 -34.40 -20.66 4.12
C SER A 871 -34.86 -22.10 3.79
N SER A 872 -34.84 -22.51 2.52
CA SER A 872 -35.31 -23.83 2.07
C SER A 872 -34.36 -24.63 1.19
N ASN A 873 -33.15 -24.17 0.82
CA ASN A 873 -32.29 -24.91 -0.13
C ASN A 873 -30.78 -24.84 0.18
N LEU A 874 -30.40 -25.14 1.42
CA LEU A 874 -29.15 -25.89 1.58
C LEU A 874 -29.51 -27.34 1.23
N ASN A 875 -29.00 -27.86 0.10
CA ASN A 875 -29.15 -29.28 -0.25
C ASN A 875 -28.50 -30.13 0.85
N ILE A 876 -29.28 -30.44 1.89
CA ILE A 876 -28.96 -31.42 2.93
C ILE A 876 -29.30 -32.76 2.29
N ASN A 877 -28.32 -33.31 1.57
CA ASN A 877 -28.33 -34.74 1.30
C ASN A 877 -27.73 -35.42 2.53
N GLU A 878 -28.49 -36.35 3.10
CA GLU A 878 -28.28 -37.18 4.31
C GLU A 878 -28.71 -36.56 5.65
N GLU A 879 -29.36 -37.39 6.48
CA GLU A 879 -30.13 -37.09 7.69
C GLU A 879 -29.35 -36.28 8.74
N VAL A 880 -29.38 -34.94 8.65
CA VAL A 880 -28.90 -34.06 9.72
C VAL A 880 -29.95 -33.99 10.82
N THR A 881 -29.56 -34.33 12.05
CA THR A 881 -30.44 -34.24 13.22
C THR A 881 -30.81 -32.79 13.54
N GLU A 882 -31.91 -32.57 14.26
CA GLU A 882 -32.34 -31.22 14.68
C GLU A 882 -31.25 -30.52 15.52
N GLU A 883 -30.53 -31.29 16.35
CA GLU A 883 -29.41 -30.82 17.17
C GLU A 883 -28.24 -30.30 16.31
N GLU A 884 -27.86 -31.04 15.26
CA GLU A 884 -26.78 -30.64 14.34
C GLU A 884 -27.13 -29.41 13.51
N ALA A 885 -28.40 -29.28 13.10
CA ALA A 885 -28.92 -28.10 12.42
C ALA A 885 -28.89 -26.87 13.34
N GLU A 886 -29.25 -27.04 14.62
CA GLU A 886 -29.16 -25.97 15.62
C GLU A 886 -27.71 -25.53 15.82
N ILE A 887 -26.79 -26.48 16.05
CA ILE A 887 -25.35 -26.20 16.20
C ILE A 887 -24.83 -25.41 15.00
N THR A 888 -25.15 -25.86 13.78
CA THR A 888 -24.71 -25.22 12.55
C THR A 888 -25.21 -23.78 12.45
N ARG A 889 -26.50 -23.55 12.70
CA ARG A 889 -27.08 -22.20 12.63
C ARG A 889 -26.48 -21.28 13.70
N LYS A 890 -26.22 -21.80 14.90
CA LYS A 890 -25.61 -21.06 16.01
C LYS A 890 -24.19 -20.61 15.67
N LEU A 891 -23.36 -21.54 15.18
CA LEU A 891 -21.98 -21.25 14.75
C LEU A 891 -21.95 -20.22 13.64
N ILE A 892 -22.82 -20.33 12.62
CA ILE A 892 -22.90 -19.34 11.54
C ILE A 892 -23.27 -17.96 12.08
N ALA A 893 -24.35 -17.86 12.88
CA ALA A 893 -24.82 -16.58 13.41
C ALA A 893 -23.74 -15.87 14.25
N VAL A 894 -23.10 -16.59 15.18
CA VAL A 894 -22.01 -16.06 16.01
C VAL A 894 -20.83 -15.61 15.13
N SER A 895 -20.46 -16.40 14.13
CA SER A 895 -19.34 -16.06 13.25
C SER A 895 -19.60 -14.79 12.45
N LEU A 896 -20.82 -14.61 11.95
CA LEU A 896 -21.23 -13.41 11.21
C LEU A 896 -21.15 -12.15 12.07
N TRP A 897 -21.44 -12.25 13.37
CA TRP A 897 -21.24 -11.15 14.33
C TRP A 897 -19.77 -10.84 14.54
N CYS A 898 -18.93 -11.88 14.59
CA CYS A 898 -17.50 -11.75 14.77
C CYS A 898 -16.78 -11.09 13.59
N ILE A 899 -17.29 -11.22 12.36
CA ILE A 899 -16.64 -10.71 11.14
C ILE A 899 -17.15 -9.35 10.63
N GLN A 900 -17.89 -8.60 11.44
CA GLN A 900 -18.37 -7.26 11.06
C GLN A 900 -17.21 -6.34 10.68
N THR A 901 -17.39 -5.51 9.63
CA THR A 901 -16.31 -4.65 9.11
C THR A 901 -15.77 -3.71 10.18
N ASN A 902 -16.67 -3.03 10.90
CA ASN A 902 -16.32 -2.15 11.99
C ASN A 902 -16.04 -2.97 13.27
N PRO A 903 -14.85 -2.85 13.89
CA PRO A 903 -14.49 -3.59 15.10
C PRO A 903 -15.39 -3.27 16.31
N LEU A 904 -16.05 -2.11 16.35
CA LEU A 904 -16.98 -1.75 17.43
C LEU A 904 -18.22 -2.65 17.43
N ASP A 905 -18.69 -3.04 16.26
CA ASP A 905 -19.91 -3.84 16.08
C ASP A 905 -19.70 -5.33 16.40
N ARG A 906 -18.43 -5.78 16.46
CA ARG A 906 -18.09 -7.15 16.84
C ARG A 906 -18.33 -7.39 18.32
N PRO A 907 -18.82 -8.56 18.75
CA PRO A 907 -18.92 -8.90 20.17
C PRO A 907 -17.54 -8.98 20.85
N SER A 908 -17.51 -8.92 22.18
CA SER A 908 -16.33 -9.35 22.95
C SER A 908 -16.28 -10.88 22.99
N MET A 909 -15.12 -11.49 23.27
CA MET A 909 -15.05 -12.95 23.41
C MET A 909 -15.93 -13.48 24.55
N THR A 910 -16.09 -12.72 25.64
CA THR A 910 -17.08 -13.02 26.69
C THR A 910 -18.50 -13.09 26.12
N ARG A 911 -18.89 -12.11 25.30
CA ARG A 911 -20.20 -12.12 24.64
C ARG A 911 -20.34 -13.26 23.62
N VAL A 912 -19.28 -13.60 22.91
CA VAL A 912 -19.24 -14.77 22.01
C VAL A 912 -19.52 -16.06 22.78
N LEU A 913 -18.94 -16.24 23.98
CA LEU A 913 -19.22 -17.40 24.84
C LEU A 913 -20.68 -17.43 25.28
N GLU A 914 -21.24 -16.31 25.74
CA GLU A 914 -22.66 -16.21 26.08
C GLU A 914 -23.57 -16.57 24.90
N MET A 915 -23.22 -16.10 23.70
CA MET A 915 -23.97 -16.41 22.47
C MET A 915 -23.89 -17.89 22.11
N LEU A 916 -22.71 -18.51 22.22
CA LEU A 916 -22.56 -19.95 21.94
C LEU A 916 -23.31 -20.82 22.95
N GLN A 917 -23.27 -20.45 24.24
CA GLN A 917 -23.91 -21.22 25.31
C GLN A 917 -25.42 -20.91 25.47
N GLY A 918 -25.88 -19.79 24.93
CA GLY A 918 -27.28 -19.34 24.99
C GLY A 918 -28.23 -20.05 24.01
N SER A 919 -29.52 -19.73 24.15
CA SER A 919 -30.59 -20.24 23.27
C SER A 919 -30.52 -19.59 21.89
N ILE A 920 -30.67 -20.40 20.84
CA ILE A 920 -30.60 -19.95 19.45
C ILE A 920 -31.73 -18.96 19.07
N GLN A 921 -32.86 -18.99 19.79
CA GLN A 921 -34.01 -18.11 19.56
C GLN A 921 -33.71 -16.65 19.94
N SER A 922 -32.68 -16.42 20.76
CA SER A 922 -32.22 -15.10 21.17
C SER A 922 -31.14 -14.49 20.25
N LEU A 923 -30.71 -15.24 19.22
CA LEU A 923 -29.64 -14.86 18.30
C LEU A 923 -30.19 -14.31 16.98
N GLU A 924 -30.21 -12.98 16.88
CA GLU A 924 -30.46 -12.26 15.63
C GLU A 924 -29.23 -12.32 14.71
N LEU A 925 -29.45 -12.28 13.40
CA LEU A 925 -28.36 -12.15 12.43
C LEU A 925 -27.90 -10.68 12.38
N PRO A 926 -26.58 -10.41 12.30
CA PRO A 926 -26.10 -9.05 12.16
C PRO A 926 -26.45 -8.48 10.78
N PRO A 927 -26.44 -7.14 10.64
CA PRO A 927 -26.58 -6.51 9.33
C PRO A 927 -25.49 -7.00 8.36
N ARG A 928 -25.85 -7.04 7.07
CA ARG A 928 -24.86 -7.35 6.03
C ARG A 928 -23.74 -6.30 6.09
N PRO A 929 -22.47 -6.73 6.07
CA PRO A 929 -21.35 -5.79 5.98
C PRO A 929 -21.52 -4.92 4.72
N THR A 930 -21.63 -3.60 4.90
CA THR A 930 -21.70 -2.61 3.81
C THR A 930 -20.34 -2.27 3.24
#